data_AF-A0AB74DHF7-F1
#
_entry.id   AF-A0AB74DHF7-F1
#
_cell.length_a   1.000
_cell.length_b   1.000
_cell.length_c   1.000
_cell.angle_alpha   90.00
_cell.angle_beta   90.00
_cell.angle_gamma   90.00
#
_symmetry.space_group_name_H-M   'P 1'
#
loop_
_entity.id
_entity.type
_entity.pdbx_description
1 polymer ?
#
loop_
_entity_poly.entity_id
_entity_poly.type
_entity_poly.pdbx_seq_one_letter_code
_entity_poly.pdbx_strand_id
1 'polypeptide(L)'
;MAGCQRTDFVHHALKRSVGVVGLIAALVGWPDAAPALPLASRLAEVTTQVFPHNSTHGFPLPLIDDTTPCVLTMRGPSWSVSPLDKPGGQRDTCRKEAAAGNLTASAIYGEMMLYGYAARPDLTRGVAILTSAAGDGSVLARRSLGNLYRDGAMLPQNYARAQAFFASAARDGDVESSNLLGQMSANGEGQPVDDVAAYRYFVAAADGGSVNGATNAGKLALTGRGVSRDSAVAAAWLSRGAAGGDASAQLLLGLMLVRGDGVPQDADKGAAWLRMAAAQDNVDAWAALGNLYLTGIGRPRDDRRGFGLMSAAARRGSVYAQRRLGELYESGTGIARDDAKARVWYQEAAIGGDTWARFALSNYYRDGRGGPVDLEAALGWMQGAADAGLVVAQNDLGVMLENGTGTKPDRAAARTWFEKADAQGYGIASLNLARYASRGDGEPVNLHKAFQLASRGAERGSVAAALMAANMAWQGQGTPVDRTQAMQWFRFAADRGNVETARWIGFQYLSGAAVPRDEQVALHYLKLAADAGDPTAGVWLGAYLAEHQMSHAGKTGLQWLEALASRQVPDAYFALGYAYWRGKSGGPDPKAALGWFSRGAKLGDPASQTWLCATYADEGSKSSRRPDATRWCRMAADKGNVGAMRVLASAEVNLVAAAERAYWQWKLADRGERKYQSMLGDAYDLGDGVPVDFDAAMYWFRRAAEQGDVSAQASLAWHLSVGFGGRTDEYEAFSWALRAAPESAEAKRMAGIAYLYGRGVGRDLTAAHAWIEKAVSAGSQWAESDLALLYETGAGVRRDEATALDWHRRAAGRGSEVSEIALALRGVAAGEESRLPSDEARWLVPADATSTLWSGATDRSWDGLSCLSVALLGDPFMQYAVGMRFLVGNGVPRDRALGAAWIARARKSFDAVPEFRKYGAATAIIEERLAQRLGDDEKRRAGDIGANLVATVR
;
A
#
# COMPACT_ATOMS: atom_id res chain seq x y z
N MET A 1 63.52 -26.36 13.62
CA MET A 1 63.93 -25.23 12.75
C MET A 1 62.76 -24.25 12.76
N ALA A 2 62.68 -23.38 13.77
CA ALA A 2 63.20 -21.99 13.74
C ALA A 2 62.49 -21.17 12.64
N GLY A 3 61.75 -20.08 12.88
CA GLY A 3 61.50 -19.25 14.05
C GLY A 3 61.12 -17.83 13.57
N CYS A 4 60.40 -17.06 14.42
CA CYS A 4 60.17 -15.60 14.36
C CYS A 4 59.27 -15.05 13.22
N GLN A 5 58.41 -14.04 13.40
CA GLN A 5 58.10 -13.17 14.53
C GLN A 5 56.75 -12.46 14.25
N ARG A 6 55.94 -12.26 15.30
CA ARG A 6 54.93 -11.20 15.38
C ARG A 6 55.61 -9.86 15.15
N THR A 7 55.02 -8.99 14.33
CA THR A 7 55.32 -7.55 14.34
C THR A 7 54.04 -6.78 14.54
N ASP A 8 53.98 -6.13 15.70
CA ASP A 8 53.06 -5.08 16.05
C ASP A 8 53.19 -3.90 15.07
N PHE A 9 52.07 -3.46 14.50
CA PHE A 9 51.90 -2.12 13.93
C PHE A 9 50.52 -1.58 14.35
N VAL A 10 50.34 -1.47 15.66
CA VAL A 10 49.30 -0.67 16.31
C VAL A 10 50.03 0.42 17.09
N HIS A 11 49.53 1.67 16.96
CA HIS A 11 49.99 2.93 17.57
C HIS A 11 50.93 3.81 16.73
N HIS A 12 50.34 4.67 15.90
CA HIS A 12 50.59 6.14 15.83
C HIS A 12 49.97 6.73 14.55
N ALA A 13 48.64 6.96 14.53
CA ALA A 13 47.97 7.85 13.57
C ALA A 13 46.46 7.94 13.86
N LEU A 14 46.08 8.29 15.09
CA LEU A 14 44.69 8.55 15.46
C LEU A 14 44.75 9.68 16.46
N LYS A 15 44.50 10.92 16.01
CA LYS A 15 44.22 12.12 16.84
C LYS A 15 44.20 13.40 15.99
N ARG A 16 43.28 13.55 15.02
CA ARG A 16 42.90 14.87 14.47
C ARG A 16 41.44 14.84 13.98
N SER A 17 40.69 15.88 14.37
CA SER A 17 39.45 16.37 13.71
C SER A 17 38.10 15.71 14.04
N VAL A 18 37.59 15.84 15.28
CA VAL A 18 36.15 15.56 15.59
C VAL A 18 35.44 16.73 16.29
N GLY A 19 36.15 17.60 17.03
CA GLY A 19 35.53 18.56 17.93
C GLY A 19 34.82 19.77 17.28
N VAL A 20 35.29 20.30 16.14
CA VAL A 20 34.73 21.56 15.60
C VAL A 20 33.39 21.35 14.86
N VAL A 21 33.16 20.15 14.32
CA VAL A 21 31.95 19.79 13.56
C VAL A 21 30.69 19.77 14.43
N GLY A 22 30.79 19.30 15.68
CA GLY A 22 29.65 19.22 16.60
C GLY A 22 29.14 20.60 17.06
N LEU A 23 30.07 21.55 17.27
CA LEU A 23 29.72 22.92 17.64
C LEU A 23 29.02 23.63 16.47
N ILE A 24 29.49 23.46 15.24
CA ILE A 24 28.90 24.05 14.03
C ILE A 24 27.51 23.47 13.74
N ALA A 25 27.30 22.17 13.93
CA ALA A 25 25.99 21.55 13.71
C ALA A 25 24.91 22.02 14.71
N ALA A 26 25.25 22.13 16.00
CA ALA A 26 24.34 22.65 17.03
C ALA A 26 24.05 24.14 16.85
N LEU A 27 25.04 24.85 16.32
CA LEU A 27 24.95 26.26 16.04
C LEU A 27 24.06 26.44 14.78
N VAL A 28 24.34 25.93 13.58
CA VAL A 28 23.74 26.44 12.32
C VAL A 28 22.23 26.13 12.07
N GLY A 29 21.50 25.52 13.01
CA GLY A 29 20.03 25.44 12.98
C GLY A 29 19.45 24.71 11.76
N TRP A 30 19.15 23.42 11.88
CA TRP A 30 18.56 22.64 10.80
C TRP A 30 17.03 22.47 10.98
N PRO A 31 16.22 22.51 9.88
CA PRO A 31 14.76 22.42 9.97
C PRO A 31 14.16 21.03 10.23
N ASP A 32 14.93 19.92 10.25
CA ASP A 32 14.35 18.56 10.35
C ASP A 32 14.80 17.75 11.57
N ALA A 33 15.19 18.41 12.67
CA ALA A 33 15.33 17.73 13.96
C ALA A 33 14.01 17.85 14.76
N ALA A 34 13.29 16.74 14.89
CA ALA A 34 12.23 16.56 15.89
C ALA A 34 12.73 16.91 17.31
N PRO A 35 11.84 17.24 18.27
CA PRO A 35 12.06 18.29 19.25
C PRO A 35 13.16 17.97 20.27
N ALA A 36 13.99 19.00 20.52
CA ALA A 36 14.73 19.28 21.74
C ALA A 36 15.19 18.07 22.60
N LEU A 37 16.38 17.56 22.32
CA LEU A 37 17.27 17.07 23.38
C LEU A 37 18.24 18.20 23.75
N PRO A 38 18.51 18.42 25.06
CA PRO A 38 19.32 19.56 25.50
C PRO A 38 20.74 19.46 24.92
N LEU A 39 21.25 20.61 24.45
CA LEU A 39 22.60 20.82 23.89
C LEU A 39 23.76 20.20 24.71
N ALA A 40 23.52 19.87 25.98
CA ALA A 40 24.51 19.46 26.97
C ALA A 40 25.20 18.12 26.66
N SER A 41 24.51 17.13 26.06
CA SER A 41 25.08 15.79 25.89
C SER A 41 26.03 15.67 24.69
N ARG A 42 25.84 16.45 23.62
CA ARG A 42 26.76 16.46 22.45
C ARG A 42 27.98 17.36 22.64
N LEU A 43 27.94 18.32 23.55
CA LEU A 43 29.09 19.17 23.90
C LEU A 43 30.13 18.43 24.76
N ALA A 44 29.70 17.42 25.54
CA ALA A 44 30.57 16.70 26.47
C ALA A 44 31.59 15.77 25.77
N GLU A 45 31.22 15.09 24.69
CA GLU A 45 32.14 14.21 23.94
C GLU A 45 33.09 14.97 23.00
N VAL A 46 32.67 16.14 22.53
CA VAL A 46 33.40 17.04 21.61
C VAL A 46 34.69 17.60 22.23
N THR A 47 34.77 17.65 23.56
CA THR A 47 35.88 18.28 24.28
C THR A 47 36.76 17.30 25.05
N THR A 48 36.94 16.06 24.59
CA THR A 48 37.90 15.14 25.25
C THR A 48 39.35 15.34 24.79
N GLN A 49 39.61 16.25 23.85
CA GLN A 49 40.95 16.78 23.55
C GLN A 49 40.89 18.30 23.47
N VAL A 50 40.96 18.95 24.64
CA VAL A 50 40.55 20.37 24.77
C VAL A 50 41.63 21.34 24.29
N PHE A 51 42.92 21.06 24.48
CA PHE A 51 43.98 21.98 24.07
C PHE A 51 45.18 21.18 23.54
N PRO A 52 45.51 21.25 22.24
CA PRO A 52 46.62 20.47 21.69
C PRO A 52 47.92 20.87 22.39
N HIS A 53 48.73 19.86 22.77
CA HIS A 53 50.15 20.07 23.00
C HIS A 53 50.74 20.58 21.69
N ASN A 54 51.23 21.82 21.67
CA ASN A 54 52.12 22.28 20.59
C ASN A 54 53.52 21.66 20.84
N SER A 55 53.61 20.34 20.77
CA SER A 55 54.87 19.62 20.71
C SER A 55 55.20 19.37 19.24
N THR A 56 55.77 20.37 18.58
CA THR A 56 56.77 20.23 17.49
C THR A 56 57.13 21.58 16.89
N HIS A 57 58.45 21.82 16.88
CA HIS A 57 59.20 22.98 16.36
C HIS A 57 59.31 24.19 17.30
N GLY A 58 60.57 24.45 17.67
CA GLY A 58 60.96 25.49 18.61
C GLY A 58 60.57 26.90 18.19
N PHE A 59 60.49 27.73 19.22
CA PHE A 59 60.46 29.19 19.27
C PHE A 59 59.42 29.90 18.40
N PRO A 60 58.42 30.47 19.07
CA PRO A 60 58.29 31.92 19.09
C PRO A 60 58.31 32.39 20.56
N LEU A 61 59.12 33.38 20.94
CA LEU A 61 58.88 34.79 20.62
C LEU A 61 60.17 35.63 20.77
N PRO A 62 60.32 36.72 20.02
CA PRO A 62 61.29 37.76 20.32
C PRO A 62 60.85 38.51 21.58
N LEU A 63 61.66 38.49 22.63
CA LEU A 63 61.53 39.40 23.77
C LEU A 63 62.25 40.69 23.41
N ILE A 64 61.51 41.67 22.91
CA ILE A 64 61.95 43.07 22.97
C ILE A 64 61.49 43.55 24.34
N ASP A 65 62.38 43.47 25.31
CA ASP A 65 62.34 44.39 26.44
C ASP A 65 63.46 45.39 26.16
N ASP A 66 63.10 46.65 25.87
CA ASP A 66 64.03 47.73 25.48
C ASP A 66 65.04 48.09 26.59
N THR A 67 65.03 47.35 27.70
CA THR A 67 65.87 47.54 28.88
C THR A 67 67.16 46.70 28.88
N THR A 68 67.36 45.78 27.93
CA THR A 68 68.57 44.93 27.85
C THR A 68 69.15 44.83 26.43
N PRO A 69 70.47 45.03 26.25
CA PRO A 69 71.17 44.62 25.03
C PRO A 69 71.21 43.09 24.78
N CYS A 70 70.87 42.27 25.79
CA CYS A 70 70.67 40.82 25.65
C CYS A 70 69.30 40.49 25.02
N VAL A 71 69.13 40.81 23.74
CA VAL A 71 67.93 40.47 22.96
C VAL A 71 68.28 39.47 21.86
N LEU A 72 67.43 38.46 21.69
CA LEU A 72 67.42 37.61 20.50
C LEU A 72 66.40 38.20 19.51
N THR A 73 66.86 38.99 18.53
CA THR A 73 65.97 39.47 17.46
C THR A 73 65.73 38.37 16.42
N MET A 74 64.48 37.92 16.26
CA MET A 74 64.06 37.02 15.18
C MET A 74 63.41 37.79 14.03
N ARG A 75 63.94 37.66 12.80
CA ARG A 75 63.22 37.97 11.55
C ARG A 75 63.30 36.76 10.61
N GLY A 76 62.23 35.96 10.58
CA GLY A 76 62.08 34.81 9.67
C GLY A 76 62.79 33.52 10.12
N PRO A 77 62.65 32.40 9.37
CA PRO A 77 62.96 31.03 9.81
C PRO A 77 64.47 30.70 9.82
N SER A 78 65.33 31.72 9.89
CA SER A 78 66.78 31.61 9.98
C SER A 78 67.32 32.66 10.93
N TRP A 79 68.20 32.27 11.86
CA TRP A 79 68.93 33.18 12.76
C TRP A 79 69.63 34.29 11.94
N SER A 80 69.05 35.48 11.85
CA SER A 80 69.66 36.63 11.19
C SER A 80 70.12 37.63 12.24
N VAL A 81 71.40 37.57 12.57
CA VAL A 81 72.10 38.65 13.26
C VAL A 81 72.33 39.79 12.27
N SER A 82 72.53 41.02 12.74
CA SER A 82 73.17 42.06 11.92
C SER A 82 74.43 41.45 11.27
N PRO A 83 74.76 41.73 10.00
CA PRO A 83 75.99 41.24 9.40
C PRO A 83 77.28 41.69 10.13
N LEU A 84 77.16 42.57 11.13
CA LEU A 84 78.23 43.04 12.01
C LEU A 84 78.32 42.29 13.36
N ASP A 85 77.30 41.52 13.75
CA ASP A 85 77.25 40.86 15.07
C ASP A 85 77.63 39.38 14.99
N LYS A 86 78.63 38.97 15.79
CA LYS A 86 79.04 37.57 15.91
C LYS A 86 78.16 36.86 16.95
N PRO A 87 77.58 35.67 16.67
CA PRO A 87 76.77 34.92 17.65
C PRO A 87 77.45 34.69 19.01
N GLY A 88 78.78 34.50 19.02
CA GLY A 88 79.57 34.42 20.27
C GLY A 88 79.59 35.74 21.05
N GLY A 89 79.61 36.88 20.35
CA GLY A 89 79.52 38.22 20.95
C GLY A 89 78.17 38.46 21.61
N GLN A 90 77.05 38.08 20.98
CA GLN A 90 75.71 38.23 21.57
C GLN A 90 75.55 37.36 22.83
N ARG A 91 76.04 36.11 22.78
CA ARG A 91 76.09 35.25 23.96
C ARG A 91 76.94 35.87 25.08
N ASP A 92 78.08 36.48 24.74
CA ASP A 92 78.93 37.16 25.72
C ASP A 92 78.29 38.42 26.32
N THR A 93 77.52 39.18 25.54
CA THR A 93 76.70 40.30 26.03
C THR A 93 75.67 39.81 27.03
N CYS A 94 74.90 38.78 26.66
CA CYS A 94 73.93 38.13 27.56
C CYS A 94 74.57 37.59 28.84
N ARG A 95 75.75 36.96 28.73
CA ARG A 95 76.51 36.48 29.89
C ARG A 95 76.93 37.62 30.82
N LYS A 96 77.40 38.74 30.27
CA LYS A 96 77.84 39.91 31.05
C LYS A 96 76.68 40.58 31.77
N GLU A 97 75.54 40.71 31.12
CA GLU A 97 74.33 41.29 31.74
C GLU A 97 73.70 40.37 32.78
N ALA A 98 73.67 39.07 32.51
CA ALA A 98 73.30 38.07 33.50
C ALA A 98 74.19 38.18 34.76
N ALA A 99 75.50 38.32 34.57
CA ALA A 99 76.46 38.53 35.67
C ALA A 99 76.30 39.88 36.38
N ALA A 100 75.72 40.89 35.71
CA ALA A 100 75.39 42.19 36.28
C ALA A 100 74.04 42.20 37.05
N GLY A 101 73.37 41.05 37.14
CA GLY A 101 72.11 40.90 37.88
C GLY A 101 70.84 41.16 37.06
N ASN A 102 70.94 41.30 35.73
CA ASN A 102 69.76 41.43 34.88
C ASN A 102 69.04 40.07 34.76
N LEU A 103 67.86 39.96 35.40
CA LEU A 103 67.09 38.72 35.48
C LEU A 103 66.52 38.24 34.13
N THR A 104 66.25 39.15 33.21
CA THR A 104 65.81 38.83 31.84
C THR A 104 66.99 38.27 31.05
N ALA A 105 68.16 38.92 31.13
CA ALA A 105 69.39 38.44 30.50
C ALA A 105 69.85 37.09 31.07
N SER A 106 69.71 36.87 32.38
CA SER A 106 70.00 35.59 33.03
C SER A 106 69.11 34.46 32.51
N ALA A 107 67.81 34.71 32.34
CA ALA A 107 66.89 33.73 31.76
C ALA A 107 67.23 33.41 30.30
N ILE A 108 67.44 34.44 29.46
CA ILE A 108 67.82 34.26 28.05
C ILE A 108 69.17 33.54 27.92
N TYR A 109 70.17 33.91 28.73
CA TYR A 109 71.46 33.24 28.74
C TYR A 109 71.35 31.77 29.21
N GLY A 110 70.49 31.49 30.17
CA GLY A 110 70.16 30.13 30.60
C GLY A 110 69.59 29.28 29.46
N GLU A 111 68.64 29.81 28.69
CA GLU A 111 68.11 29.15 27.49
C GLU A 111 69.18 28.98 26.39
N MET A 112 70.02 30.00 26.15
CA MET A 112 71.12 29.91 25.19
C MET A 112 72.07 28.76 25.52
N MET A 113 72.39 28.56 26.80
CA MET A 113 73.22 27.43 27.24
C MET A 113 72.47 26.10 27.10
N LEU A 114 71.20 26.07 27.47
CA LEU A 114 70.34 24.88 27.37
C LEU A 114 70.26 24.34 25.93
N TYR A 115 70.04 25.23 24.96
CA TYR A 115 69.83 24.88 23.55
C TYR A 115 71.09 24.97 22.68
N GLY A 116 72.21 25.47 23.20
CA GLY A 116 73.49 25.54 22.47
C GLY A 116 73.59 26.68 21.46
N TYR A 117 73.22 27.91 21.85
CA TYR A 117 73.40 29.09 21.00
C TYR A 117 74.88 29.54 21.00
N ALA A 118 75.53 29.48 19.83
CA ALA A 118 76.96 29.78 19.65
C ALA A 118 77.92 28.99 20.56
N ALA A 119 77.43 27.87 21.14
CA ALA A 119 78.12 26.96 22.05
C ALA A 119 77.57 25.54 21.87
N ARG A 120 78.21 24.52 22.47
CA ARG A 120 77.54 23.22 22.60
C ARG A 120 76.41 23.33 23.65
N PRO A 121 75.25 22.68 23.44
CA PRO A 121 74.20 22.59 24.46
C PRO A 121 74.75 22.04 25.78
N ASP A 122 74.40 22.69 26.88
CA ASP A 122 74.76 22.32 28.25
C ASP A 122 73.52 22.40 29.12
N LEU A 123 72.81 21.27 29.20
CA LEU A 123 71.56 21.13 29.94
C LEU A 123 71.74 21.47 31.42
N THR A 124 72.77 20.90 32.07
CA THR A 124 73.03 21.09 33.50
C THR A 124 73.26 22.56 33.83
N ARG A 125 74.09 23.23 33.04
CA ARG A 125 74.41 24.64 33.25
C ARG A 125 73.24 25.55 32.89
N GLY A 126 72.54 25.29 31.79
CA GLY A 126 71.35 26.05 31.37
C GLY A 126 70.24 25.99 32.42
N VAL A 127 69.92 24.79 32.91
CA VAL A 127 68.91 24.60 33.98
C VAL A 127 69.35 25.24 35.28
N ALA A 128 70.64 25.16 35.65
CA ALA A 128 71.14 25.81 36.86
C ALA A 128 70.99 27.34 36.79
N ILE A 129 71.32 27.95 35.65
CA ILE A 129 71.15 29.39 35.43
C ILE A 129 69.67 29.78 35.49
N LEU A 130 68.79 29.02 34.81
CA LEU A 130 67.35 29.26 34.86
C LEU A 130 66.79 29.09 36.28
N THR A 131 67.25 28.09 37.04
CA THR A 131 66.80 27.85 38.42
C THR A 131 67.23 28.98 39.35
N SER A 132 68.46 29.46 39.22
CA SER A 132 68.95 30.64 39.96
C SER A 132 68.11 31.87 39.63
N ALA A 133 67.99 32.20 38.33
CA ALA A 133 67.23 33.36 37.89
C ALA A 133 65.76 33.29 38.33
N ALA A 134 65.15 32.11 38.33
CA ALA A 134 63.80 31.88 38.83
C ALA A 134 63.68 32.13 40.34
N GLY A 135 64.69 31.71 41.12
CA GLY A 135 64.79 31.99 42.56
C GLY A 135 64.98 33.47 42.86
N ASP A 136 65.69 34.18 41.99
CA ASP A 136 65.94 35.63 42.07
C ASP A 136 64.75 36.47 41.57
N GLY A 137 63.62 35.84 41.21
CA GLY A 137 62.37 36.50 40.85
C GLY A 137 62.08 36.59 39.34
N SER A 138 62.94 36.07 38.47
CA SER A 138 62.71 36.10 37.02
C SER A 138 61.43 35.36 36.63
N VAL A 139 60.45 36.10 36.14
CA VAL A 139 59.20 35.57 35.58
C VAL A 139 59.49 34.69 34.36
N LEU A 140 60.40 35.14 33.50
CA LEU A 140 60.78 34.41 32.29
C LEU A 140 61.42 33.07 32.61
N ALA A 141 62.34 33.03 33.58
CA ALA A 141 62.99 31.78 33.98
C ALA A 141 62.00 30.79 34.59
N ARG A 142 61.06 31.26 35.43
CA ARG A 142 59.97 30.43 35.98
C ARG A 142 59.10 29.85 34.88
N ARG A 143 58.64 30.66 33.91
CA ARG A 143 57.85 30.17 32.76
C ARG A 143 58.63 29.12 31.96
N SER A 144 59.91 29.36 31.71
CA SER A 144 60.78 28.45 30.95
C SER A 144 60.96 27.10 31.64
N LEU A 145 61.24 27.11 32.95
CA LEU A 145 61.28 25.89 33.77
C LEU A 145 59.93 25.18 33.80
N GLY A 146 58.84 25.93 33.92
CA GLY A 146 57.48 25.39 33.85
C GLY A 146 57.25 24.61 32.56
N ASN A 147 57.62 25.19 31.42
CA ASN A 147 57.52 24.54 30.11
C ASN A 147 58.39 23.29 30.02
N LEU A 148 59.65 23.35 30.48
CA LEU A 148 60.55 22.19 30.46
C LEU A 148 60.03 21.01 31.28
N TYR A 149 59.46 21.28 32.47
CA TYR A 149 58.84 20.24 33.30
C TYR A 149 57.49 19.76 32.77
N ARG A 150 56.70 20.60 32.08
CA ARG A 150 55.44 20.21 31.46
C ARG A 150 55.66 19.31 30.24
N ASP A 151 56.59 19.70 29.38
CA ASP A 151 56.89 19.01 28.11
C ASP A 151 57.60 17.67 28.32
N GLY A 152 58.57 17.62 29.24
CA GLY A 152 59.26 16.37 29.58
C GLY A 152 60.39 15.95 28.64
N ALA A 153 60.70 16.72 27.57
CA ALA A 153 61.72 16.33 26.60
C ALA A 153 63.16 16.54 27.09
N MET A 154 63.41 17.61 27.85
CA MET A 154 64.76 17.96 28.35
C MET A 154 64.93 17.73 29.85
N LEU A 155 63.84 17.77 30.61
CA LEU A 155 63.78 17.42 32.03
C LEU A 155 62.72 16.32 32.21
N PRO A 156 62.87 15.40 33.17
CA PRO A 156 61.82 14.44 33.48
C PRO A 156 60.49 15.16 33.72
N GLN A 157 59.45 14.73 33.01
CA GLN A 157 58.12 15.35 33.10
C GLN A 157 57.65 15.39 34.56
N ASN A 158 57.25 16.57 35.01
CA ASN A 158 56.76 16.79 36.36
C ASN A 158 55.73 17.92 36.37
N TYR A 159 54.45 17.57 36.23
CA TYR A 159 53.37 18.54 36.19
C TYR A 159 53.24 19.36 37.48
N ALA A 160 53.52 18.76 38.66
CA ALA A 160 53.44 19.50 39.92
C ALA A 160 54.48 20.63 39.99
N ARG A 161 55.72 20.36 39.54
CA ARG A 161 56.76 21.41 39.42
C ARG A 161 56.39 22.42 38.35
N ALA A 162 55.88 21.97 37.20
CA ALA A 162 55.45 22.86 36.13
C ALA A 162 54.37 23.85 36.62
N GLN A 163 53.31 23.33 37.27
CA GLN A 163 52.25 24.13 37.88
C GLN A 163 52.79 25.11 38.92
N ALA A 164 53.71 24.68 39.79
CA ALA A 164 54.30 25.57 40.79
C ALA A 164 55.06 26.75 40.15
N PHE A 165 55.84 26.48 39.11
CA PHE A 165 56.56 27.52 38.37
C PHE A 165 55.61 28.46 37.63
N PHE A 166 54.61 27.92 36.92
CA PHE A 166 53.62 28.75 36.23
C PHE A 166 52.76 29.56 37.20
N ALA A 167 52.30 28.97 38.31
CA ALA A 167 51.50 29.66 39.32
C ALA A 167 52.30 30.78 39.99
N SER A 168 53.60 30.56 40.19
CA SER A 168 54.51 31.59 40.68
C SER A 168 54.64 32.73 39.67
N ALA A 169 54.94 32.44 38.40
CA ALA A 169 55.03 33.44 37.34
C ALA A 169 53.72 34.22 37.12
N ALA A 170 52.57 33.52 37.12
CA ALA A 170 51.24 34.08 36.95
C ALA A 170 50.86 35.06 38.07
N ARG A 171 51.24 34.77 39.33
CA ARG A 171 51.03 35.69 40.47
C ARG A 171 51.74 37.03 40.28
N ASP A 172 52.85 37.03 39.55
CA ASP A 172 53.63 38.23 39.25
C ASP A 172 53.25 38.86 37.91
N GLY A 173 52.07 38.52 37.37
CA GLY A 173 51.49 39.14 36.18
C GLY A 173 51.83 38.46 34.86
N ASP A 174 52.45 37.26 34.85
CA ASP A 174 52.73 36.55 33.62
C ASP A 174 51.46 35.98 32.97
N VAL A 175 51.08 36.64 31.89
CA VAL A 175 49.88 36.35 31.11
C VAL A 175 49.95 34.96 30.46
N GLU A 176 51.12 34.58 29.94
CA GLU A 176 51.30 33.28 29.29
C GLU A 176 51.24 32.12 30.28
N SER A 177 51.88 32.22 31.45
CA SER A 177 51.76 31.22 32.51
C SER A 177 50.32 31.08 33.01
N SER A 178 49.55 32.17 33.08
CA SER A 178 48.12 32.12 33.39
C SER A 178 47.35 31.31 32.33
N ASN A 179 47.60 31.56 31.05
CA ASN A 179 46.98 30.79 29.96
C ASN A 179 47.39 29.31 29.99
N LEU A 180 48.66 29.00 30.28
CA LEU A 180 49.18 27.63 30.38
C LEU A 180 48.55 26.88 31.57
N LEU A 181 48.38 27.52 32.73
CA LEU A 181 47.64 26.95 33.86
C LEU A 181 46.18 26.66 33.50
N GLY A 182 45.55 27.56 32.74
CA GLY A 182 44.20 27.34 32.24
C GLY A 182 44.10 26.06 31.39
N GLN A 183 45.04 25.86 30.47
CA GLN A 183 45.12 24.65 29.65
C GLN A 183 45.37 23.40 30.50
N MET A 184 46.33 23.46 31.42
CA MET A 184 46.64 22.33 32.30
C MET A 184 45.42 21.92 33.13
N SER A 185 44.66 22.88 33.65
CA SER A 185 43.43 22.61 34.40
C SER A 185 42.34 21.98 33.56
N ALA A 186 42.12 22.47 32.34
CA ALA A 186 41.09 21.93 31.46
C ALA A 186 41.44 20.58 30.83
N ASN A 187 42.74 20.29 30.67
CA ASN A 187 43.24 19.01 30.17
C ASN A 187 43.44 17.96 31.29
N GLY A 188 43.46 18.38 32.56
CA GLY A 188 43.80 17.50 33.69
C GLY A 188 45.29 17.12 33.75
N GLU A 189 46.18 18.04 33.35
CA GLU A 189 47.63 17.81 33.37
C GLU A 189 48.18 17.98 34.79
N GLY A 190 48.42 16.87 35.48
CA GLY A 190 48.89 16.83 36.87
C GLY A 190 47.80 16.95 37.93
N GLN A 191 46.53 16.96 37.52
CA GLN A 191 45.34 17.05 38.38
C GLN A 191 44.09 16.52 37.65
N PRO A 192 42.99 16.17 38.34
CA PRO A 192 41.70 15.97 37.68
C PRO A 192 41.30 17.22 36.88
N VAL A 193 40.52 17.04 35.80
CA VAL A 193 39.99 18.17 35.02
C VAL A 193 39.24 19.13 35.94
N ASP A 194 39.64 20.40 35.93
CA ASP A 194 39.04 21.47 36.71
C ASP A 194 38.72 22.67 35.80
N ASP A 195 37.50 22.66 35.26
CA ASP A 195 37.05 23.71 34.35
C ASP A 195 36.82 25.05 35.05
N VAL A 196 36.53 25.04 36.36
CA VAL A 196 36.32 26.28 37.13
C VAL A 196 37.65 27.00 37.28
N ALA A 197 38.71 26.27 37.66
CA ALA A 197 40.05 26.80 37.70
C ALA A 197 40.53 27.21 36.30
N ALA A 198 40.26 26.40 35.28
CA ALA A 198 40.62 26.72 33.91
C ALA A 198 40.01 28.06 33.44
N TYR A 199 38.70 28.25 33.65
CA TYR A 199 38.02 29.49 33.30
C TYR A 199 38.63 30.70 34.01
N ARG A 200 38.90 30.59 35.32
CA ARG A 200 39.54 31.67 36.09
C ARG A 200 40.91 32.05 35.55
N TYR A 201 41.75 31.07 35.23
CA TYR A 201 43.07 31.31 34.66
C TYR A 201 43.01 31.91 33.25
N PHE A 202 42.07 31.48 32.41
CA PHE A 202 41.85 32.08 31.09
C PHE A 202 41.34 33.52 31.18
N VAL A 203 40.44 33.83 32.13
CA VAL A 203 40.00 35.22 32.40
C VAL A 203 41.18 36.08 32.86
N ALA A 204 41.99 35.60 33.81
CA ALA A 204 43.17 36.32 34.27
C ALA A 204 44.16 36.59 33.10
N ALA A 205 44.37 35.60 32.23
CA ALA A 205 45.17 35.80 31.03
C ALA A 205 44.53 36.81 30.06
N ALA A 206 43.20 36.74 29.86
CA ALA A 206 42.47 37.64 28.97
C ALA A 206 42.50 39.10 29.45
N ASP A 207 42.34 39.33 30.75
CA ASP A 207 42.42 40.66 31.36
C ASP A 207 43.85 41.22 31.32
N GLY A 208 44.86 40.35 31.34
CA GLY A 208 46.25 40.68 31.03
C GLY A 208 46.55 40.90 29.53
N GLY A 209 45.54 40.84 28.65
CA GLY A 209 45.68 41.08 27.22
C GLY A 209 45.94 39.84 26.36
N SER A 210 45.85 38.62 26.91
CA SER A 210 46.00 37.39 26.13
C SER A 210 44.83 37.20 25.16
N VAL A 211 45.14 37.18 23.86
CA VAL A 211 44.17 36.80 22.82
C VAL A 211 43.70 35.36 23.03
N ASN A 212 44.63 34.44 23.32
CA ASN A 212 44.32 33.03 23.56
C ASN A 212 43.51 32.83 24.85
N GLY A 213 43.85 33.56 25.92
CA GLY A 213 43.09 33.57 27.17
C GLY A 213 41.64 34.00 26.92
N ALA A 214 41.43 35.09 26.17
CA ALA A 214 40.09 35.57 25.81
C ALA A 214 39.31 34.54 24.99
N THR A 215 39.93 33.94 23.96
CA THR A 215 39.29 32.87 23.17
C THR A 215 38.87 31.69 24.05
N ASN A 216 39.74 31.23 24.94
CA ASN A 216 39.49 30.04 25.76
C ASN A 216 38.44 30.30 26.84
N ALA A 217 38.47 31.47 27.49
CA ALA A 217 37.41 31.91 28.39
C ALA A 217 36.05 31.94 27.66
N GLY A 218 36.02 32.49 26.45
CA GLY A 218 34.84 32.52 25.61
C GLY A 218 34.28 31.14 25.26
N LYS A 219 35.14 30.17 24.92
CA LYS A 219 34.75 28.78 24.66
C LYS A 219 34.12 28.11 25.89
N LEU A 220 34.73 28.29 27.07
CA LEU A 220 34.21 27.73 28.33
C LEU A 220 32.85 28.35 28.69
N ALA A 221 32.71 29.68 28.57
CA ALA A 221 31.44 30.38 28.77
C ALA A 221 30.34 29.94 27.78
N LEU A 222 30.68 29.74 26.51
CA LEU A 222 29.74 29.30 25.47
C LEU A 222 29.19 27.90 25.73
N THR A 223 30.06 27.01 26.24
CA THR A 223 29.74 25.61 26.51
C THR A 223 29.18 25.35 27.90
N GLY A 224 29.31 26.32 28.82
CA GLY A 224 28.91 26.17 30.22
C GLY A 224 29.87 25.28 31.03
N ARG A 225 31.14 25.17 30.61
CA ARG A 225 32.17 24.41 31.32
C ARG A 225 32.89 25.33 32.30
N GLY A 226 32.83 25.01 33.60
CA GLY A 226 33.50 25.77 34.66
C GLY A 226 32.83 27.11 35.03
N VAL A 227 31.82 27.52 34.27
CA VAL A 227 30.99 28.71 34.48
C VAL A 227 29.58 28.42 33.96
N SER A 228 28.57 29.12 34.47
CA SER A 228 27.22 29.03 33.91
C SER A 228 27.25 29.44 32.44
N ARG A 229 26.53 28.70 31.59
CA ARG A 229 26.44 29.02 30.16
C ARG A 229 25.84 30.40 29.99
N ASP A 230 26.61 31.30 29.38
CA ASP A 230 26.19 32.67 29.08
C ASP A 230 26.76 33.09 27.73
N SER A 231 25.87 33.16 26.72
CA SER A 231 26.25 33.51 25.37
C SER A 231 26.72 34.97 25.25
N ALA A 232 26.24 35.90 26.08
CA ALA A 232 26.67 37.30 26.02
C ALA A 232 28.08 37.46 26.58
N VAL A 233 28.38 36.78 27.69
CA VAL A 233 29.75 36.70 28.25
C VAL A 233 30.69 36.01 27.27
N ALA A 234 30.26 34.91 26.66
CA ALA A 234 31.04 34.23 25.63
C ALA A 234 31.35 35.15 24.45
N ALA A 235 30.34 35.87 23.93
CA ALA A 235 30.52 36.79 22.82
C ALA A 235 31.46 37.95 23.16
N ALA A 236 31.43 38.47 24.40
CA ALA A 236 32.33 39.52 24.84
C ALA A 236 33.79 39.05 24.83
N TRP A 237 34.07 37.86 25.38
CA TRP A 237 35.40 37.27 25.36
C TRP A 237 35.87 36.93 23.94
N LEU A 238 35.01 36.33 23.13
CA LEU A 238 35.30 36.00 21.73
C LEU A 238 35.49 37.26 20.87
N SER A 239 34.83 38.38 21.20
CA SER A 239 35.07 39.67 20.53
C SER A 239 36.49 40.18 20.77
N ARG A 240 37.00 40.05 22.00
CA ARG A 240 38.40 40.38 22.33
C ARG A 240 39.38 39.46 21.60
N GLY A 241 39.14 38.15 21.62
CA GLY A 241 39.96 37.17 20.89
C GLY A 241 39.97 37.41 19.38
N ALA A 242 38.80 37.69 18.79
CA ALA A 242 38.64 37.91 17.35
C ALA A 242 39.33 39.20 16.88
N ALA A 243 39.19 40.28 17.66
CA ALA A 243 39.90 41.55 17.43
C ALA A 243 41.41 41.39 17.56
N GLY A 244 41.89 40.51 18.45
CA GLY A 244 43.29 40.13 18.58
C GLY A 244 43.80 39.19 17.48
N GLY A 245 42.97 38.81 16.51
CA GLY A 245 43.36 38.03 15.33
C GLY A 245 43.18 36.51 15.45
N ASP A 246 42.71 35.98 16.57
CA ASP A 246 42.56 34.53 16.74
C ASP A 246 41.46 33.95 15.83
N ALA A 247 41.85 33.06 14.92
CA ALA A 247 40.95 32.47 13.93
C ALA A 247 39.80 31.67 14.56
N SER A 248 40.02 31.05 15.73
CA SER A 248 38.96 30.31 16.44
C SER A 248 37.89 31.26 16.99
N ALA A 249 38.30 32.37 17.59
CA ALA A 249 37.38 33.40 18.08
C ALA A 249 36.65 34.09 16.93
N GLN A 250 37.32 34.38 15.82
CA GLN A 250 36.68 34.93 14.61
C GLN A 250 35.62 33.97 14.06
N LEU A 251 35.90 32.66 14.01
CA LEU A 251 34.91 31.64 13.61
C LEU A 251 33.68 31.66 14.54
N LEU A 252 33.90 31.55 15.85
CA LEU A 252 32.85 31.42 16.84
C LEU A 252 31.99 32.69 16.94
N LEU A 253 32.62 33.86 17.02
CA LEU A 253 31.92 35.14 17.00
C LEU A 253 31.13 35.33 15.69
N GLY A 254 31.71 34.93 14.56
CA GLY A 254 31.03 34.96 13.27
C GLY A 254 29.73 34.15 13.27
N LEU A 255 29.75 32.94 13.83
CA LEU A 255 28.57 32.09 13.97
C LEU A 255 27.53 32.66 14.95
N MET A 256 27.98 33.27 16.06
CA MET A 256 27.11 33.90 17.05
C MET A 256 26.38 35.11 16.46
N LEU A 257 27.07 35.96 15.68
CA LEU A 257 26.47 37.09 14.96
C LEU A 257 25.47 36.65 13.90
N VAL A 258 25.75 35.57 13.15
CA VAL A 258 24.79 35.04 12.15
C VAL A 258 23.46 34.62 12.80
N ARG A 259 23.50 34.16 14.05
CA ARG A 259 22.32 33.64 14.76
C ARG A 259 21.69 34.55 15.80
N GLY A 260 22.38 35.62 16.18
CA GLY A 260 21.95 36.47 17.27
C GLY A 260 22.08 35.79 18.65
N ASP A 261 23.07 34.90 18.82
CA ASP A 261 23.31 34.18 20.09
C ASP A 261 24.22 35.02 21.00
N GLY A 262 23.66 35.63 22.05
CA GLY A 262 24.41 36.51 22.98
C GLY A 262 24.80 37.89 22.42
N VAL A 263 24.57 38.14 21.14
CA VAL A 263 24.76 39.42 20.44
C VAL A 263 23.60 39.67 19.48
N PRO A 264 23.28 40.92 19.09
CA PRO A 264 22.30 41.17 18.04
C PRO A 264 22.67 40.46 16.73
N GLN A 265 21.67 39.90 16.05
CA GLN A 265 21.87 39.21 14.78
C GLN A 265 22.39 40.18 13.71
N ASP A 266 23.53 39.85 13.12
CA ASP A 266 24.19 40.62 12.07
C ASP A 266 24.97 39.66 11.16
N ALA A 267 24.29 39.15 10.13
CA ALA A 267 24.86 38.14 9.24
C ALA A 267 26.02 38.66 8.39
N ASP A 268 26.05 39.96 8.07
CA ASP A 268 27.13 40.56 7.27
C ASP A 268 28.41 40.71 8.08
N LYS A 269 28.32 41.20 9.34
CA LYS A 269 29.48 41.19 10.25
C LYS A 269 29.89 39.77 10.60
N GLY A 270 28.94 38.86 10.80
CA GLY A 270 29.23 37.45 11.00
C GLY A 270 30.04 36.86 9.84
N ALA A 271 29.60 37.09 8.60
CA ALA A 271 30.32 36.67 7.40
C ALA A 271 31.70 37.33 7.27
N ALA A 272 31.87 38.58 7.70
CA ALA A 272 33.17 39.25 7.70
C ALA A 272 34.17 38.54 8.62
N TRP A 273 33.78 38.23 9.85
CA TRP A 273 34.63 37.46 10.77
C TRP A 273 34.95 36.07 10.27
N LEU A 274 33.97 35.36 9.70
CA LEU A 274 34.21 34.05 9.10
C LEU A 274 35.19 34.13 7.91
N ARG A 275 35.16 35.20 7.09
CA ARG A 275 36.14 35.39 6.01
C ARG A 275 37.54 35.63 6.55
N MET A 276 37.68 36.38 7.65
CA MET A 276 38.97 36.57 8.30
C MET A 276 39.53 35.25 8.84
N ALA A 277 38.70 34.43 9.49
CA ALA A 277 39.11 33.11 9.93
C ALA A 277 39.50 32.20 8.75
N ALA A 278 38.70 32.21 7.68
CA ALA A 278 38.97 31.43 6.47
C ALA A 278 40.27 31.84 5.75
N ALA A 279 40.59 33.14 5.75
CA ALA A 279 41.85 33.66 5.21
C ALA A 279 43.10 33.18 6.00
N GLN A 280 42.89 32.71 7.23
CA GLN A 280 43.92 32.07 8.07
C GLN A 280 43.88 30.53 7.95
N ASP A 281 43.38 30.01 6.82
CA ASP A 281 43.20 28.58 6.54
C ASP A 281 42.35 27.80 7.57
N ASN A 282 41.47 28.50 8.31
CA ASN A 282 40.49 27.83 9.17
C ASN A 282 39.43 27.13 8.32
N VAL A 283 39.58 25.81 8.15
CA VAL A 283 38.73 24.98 7.28
C VAL A 283 37.24 25.03 7.67
N ASP A 284 36.97 25.12 8.96
CA ASP A 284 35.62 25.17 9.50
C ASP A 284 34.92 26.51 9.18
N ALA A 285 35.68 27.60 9.11
CA ALA A 285 35.17 28.89 8.64
C ALA A 285 34.82 28.88 7.15
N TRP A 286 35.58 28.17 6.31
CA TRP A 286 35.22 27.95 4.90
C TRP A 286 33.88 27.22 4.78
N ALA A 287 33.67 26.16 5.57
CA ALA A 287 32.42 25.39 5.58
C ALA A 287 31.24 26.22 6.11
N ALA A 288 31.45 26.98 7.19
CA ALA A 288 30.44 27.87 7.76
C ALA A 288 29.99 28.96 6.78
N LEU A 289 30.94 29.59 6.07
CA LEU A 289 30.62 30.53 5.00
C LEU A 289 29.84 29.86 3.88
N GLY A 290 30.29 28.69 3.43
CA GLY A 290 29.59 27.93 2.39
C GLY A 290 28.13 27.68 2.77
N ASN A 291 27.88 27.25 4.02
CA ASN A 291 26.52 27.02 4.49
C ASN A 291 25.69 28.31 4.60
N LEU A 292 26.31 29.44 4.99
CA LEU A 292 25.63 30.74 5.02
C LEU A 292 25.10 31.15 3.63
N TYR A 293 25.87 30.92 2.56
CA TYR A 293 25.41 31.17 1.19
C TYR A 293 24.33 30.18 0.73
N LEU A 294 24.43 28.91 1.12
CA LEU A 294 23.45 27.87 0.77
C LEU A 294 22.09 28.08 1.45
N THR A 295 22.07 28.57 2.69
CA THR A 295 20.83 28.78 3.45
C THR A 295 20.21 30.15 3.20
N GLY A 296 21.01 31.16 2.82
CA GLY A 296 20.54 32.54 2.65
C GLY A 296 20.17 33.22 3.97
N ILE A 297 20.76 32.82 5.09
CA ILE A 297 20.50 33.46 6.39
C ILE A 297 21.10 34.87 6.38
N GLY A 298 20.25 35.89 6.51
CA GLY A 298 20.62 37.30 6.57
C GLY A 298 21.21 37.89 5.28
N ARG A 299 21.17 37.15 4.17
CA ARG A 299 21.61 37.59 2.83
C ARG A 299 20.97 36.74 1.73
N PRO A 300 20.91 37.20 0.47
CA PRO A 300 20.40 36.37 -0.61
C PRO A 300 21.15 35.04 -0.73
N ARG A 301 20.38 33.95 -0.88
CA ARG A 301 20.87 32.60 -1.14
C ARG A 301 21.68 32.57 -2.45
N ASP A 302 22.85 31.96 -2.41
CA ASP A 302 23.77 31.84 -3.55
C ASP A 302 24.40 30.44 -3.55
N ASP A 303 23.73 29.53 -4.24
CA ASP A 303 24.10 28.12 -4.20
C ASP A 303 25.44 27.83 -4.87
N ARG A 304 25.77 28.55 -5.95
CA ARG A 304 27.04 28.37 -6.67
C ARG A 304 28.22 28.77 -5.79
N ARG A 305 28.12 29.92 -5.12
CA ARG A 305 29.17 30.38 -4.21
C ARG A 305 29.26 29.50 -2.97
N GLY A 306 28.11 29.09 -2.44
CA GLY A 306 28.03 28.14 -1.33
C GLY A 306 28.73 26.82 -1.65
N PHE A 307 28.44 26.25 -2.83
CA PHE A 307 29.10 25.04 -3.33
C PHE A 307 30.61 25.21 -3.50
N GLY A 308 31.07 26.34 -4.05
CA GLY A 308 32.50 26.61 -4.23
C GLY A 308 33.28 26.65 -2.91
N LEU A 309 32.72 27.30 -1.89
CA LEU A 309 33.29 27.37 -0.54
C LEU A 309 33.26 26.00 0.16
N MET A 310 32.15 25.27 0.04
CA MET A 310 32.03 23.92 0.59
C MET A 310 33.06 22.96 -0.04
N SER A 311 33.25 23.04 -1.36
CA SER A 311 34.27 22.28 -2.09
C SER A 311 35.69 22.61 -1.62
N ALA A 312 35.97 23.89 -1.34
CA ALA A 312 37.27 24.33 -0.83
C ALA A 312 37.54 23.79 0.59
N ALA A 313 36.52 23.73 1.44
CA ALA A 313 36.61 23.14 2.79
C ALA A 313 36.78 21.62 2.74
N ALA A 314 36.02 20.92 1.89
CA ALA A 314 36.07 19.47 1.75
C ALA A 314 37.45 18.97 1.30
N ARG A 315 38.07 19.65 0.31
CA ARG A 315 39.43 19.33 -0.17
C ARG A 315 40.53 19.54 0.88
N ARG A 316 40.26 20.34 1.92
CA ARG A 316 41.17 20.57 3.07
C ARG A 316 40.88 19.63 4.24
N GLY A 317 40.03 18.61 4.03
CA GLY A 317 39.78 17.55 5.01
C GLY A 317 38.65 17.84 6.01
N SER A 318 37.79 18.83 5.76
CA SER A 318 36.59 18.99 6.60
C SER A 318 35.58 17.88 6.30
N VAL A 319 35.44 16.94 7.24
CA VAL A 319 34.50 15.82 7.17
C VAL A 319 33.05 16.31 7.01
N TYR A 320 32.68 17.38 7.72
CA TYR A 320 31.38 18.03 7.55
C TYR A 320 31.17 18.51 6.11
N ALA A 321 32.18 19.20 5.55
CA ALA A 321 32.10 19.70 4.19
C ALA A 321 32.08 18.58 3.15
N GLN A 322 32.78 17.48 3.39
CA GLN A 322 32.74 16.28 2.54
C GLN A 322 31.32 15.69 2.51
N ARG A 323 30.67 15.45 3.66
CA ARG A 323 29.28 14.96 3.68
C ARG A 323 28.35 15.94 2.97
N ARG A 324 28.45 17.22 3.30
CA ARG A 324 27.61 18.27 2.70
C ARG A 324 27.81 18.35 1.20
N LEU A 325 29.03 18.14 0.71
CA LEU A 325 29.31 18.12 -0.72
C LEU A 325 28.65 16.91 -1.40
N GLY A 326 28.58 15.76 -0.73
CA GLY A 326 27.74 14.62 -1.12
C GLY A 326 26.29 15.02 -1.35
N GLU A 327 25.67 15.70 -0.36
CA GLU A 327 24.27 16.18 -0.43
C GLU A 327 24.04 17.20 -1.56
N LEU A 328 25.03 18.07 -1.82
CA LEU A 328 24.93 19.09 -2.89
C LEU A 328 24.98 18.45 -4.27
N TYR A 329 25.85 17.47 -4.49
CA TYR A 329 25.88 16.70 -5.75
C TYR A 329 24.65 15.82 -5.91
N GLU A 330 24.10 15.27 -4.83
CA GLU A 330 22.87 14.50 -4.82
C GLU A 330 21.66 15.33 -5.26
N SER A 331 21.50 16.51 -4.68
CA SER A 331 20.37 17.41 -4.92
C SER A 331 20.53 18.26 -6.18
N GLY A 332 21.75 18.43 -6.69
CA GLY A 332 22.05 19.40 -7.75
C GLY A 332 22.00 20.86 -7.25
N THR A 333 22.30 21.10 -5.98
CA THR A 333 22.27 22.45 -5.39
C THR A 333 23.58 23.16 -5.65
N GLY A 334 23.55 24.21 -6.49
CA GLY A 334 24.74 25.01 -6.82
C GLY A 334 25.67 24.38 -7.87
N ILE A 335 25.38 23.15 -8.27
CA ILE A 335 26.09 22.37 -9.30
C ILE A 335 25.11 21.42 -9.99
N ALA A 336 25.44 20.88 -11.16
CA ALA A 336 24.65 19.81 -11.76
C ALA A 336 24.66 18.55 -10.87
N ARG A 337 23.51 17.87 -10.76
CA ARG A 337 23.39 16.61 -10.03
C ARG A 337 24.37 15.56 -10.59
N ASP A 338 25.10 14.90 -9.71
CA ASP A 338 26.11 13.89 -10.05
C ASP A 338 26.22 12.86 -8.92
N ASP A 339 25.44 11.78 -9.02
CA ASP A 339 25.40 10.74 -7.99
C ASP A 339 26.76 10.01 -7.83
N ALA A 340 27.60 9.95 -8.88
CA ALA A 340 28.92 9.33 -8.80
C ALA A 340 29.86 10.16 -7.92
N LYS A 341 29.89 11.48 -8.10
CA LYS A 341 30.65 12.37 -7.22
C LYS A 341 30.05 12.41 -5.81
N ALA A 342 28.72 12.39 -5.68
CA ALA A 342 28.07 12.34 -4.38
C ALA A 342 28.55 11.13 -3.56
N ARG A 343 28.57 9.94 -4.17
CA ARG A 343 29.06 8.69 -3.56
C ARG A 343 30.52 8.79 -3.10
N VAL A 344 31.40 9.36 -3.93
CA VAL A 344 32.82 9.57 -3.56
C VAL A 344 32.93 10.48 -2.33
N TRP A 345 32.21 11.60 -2.29
CA TRP A 345 32.28 12.52 -1.15
C TRP A 345 31.64 11.95 0.12
N TYR A 346 30.57 11.16 0.01
CA TYR A 346 30.04 10.41 1.14
C TYR A 346 31.04 9.35 1.64
N GLN A 347 31.77 8.69 0.75
CA GLN A 347 32.83 7.75 1.12
C GLN A 347 33.97 8.43 1.90
N GLU A 348 34.47 9.57 1.42
CA GLU A 348 35.48 10.36 2.13
C GLU A 348 35.01 10.75 3.54
N ALA A 349 33.78 11.25 3.65
CA ALA A 349 33.22 11.63 4.95
C ALA A 349 32.98 10.42 5.87
N ALA A 350 32.54 9.28 5.33
CA ALA A 350 32.30 8.04 6.07
C ALA A 350 33.59 7.45 6.63
N ILE A 351 34.68 7.47 5.85
CA ILE A 351 36.04 7.11 6.27
C ILE A 351 36.54 8.11 7.31
N GLY A 352 36.23 9.39 7.14
CA GLY A 352 36.50 10.46 8.11
C GLY A 352 35.69 10.37 9.42
N GLY A 353 34.79 9.39 9.55
CA GLY A 353 34.06 9.11 10.78
C GLY A 353 32.63 9.66 10.85
N ASP A 354 32.11 10.28 9.79
CA ASP A 354 30.75 10.83 9.80
C ASP A 354 29.68 9.72 9.71
N THR A 355 28.90 9.59 10.77
CA THR A 355 27.86 8.56 10.89
C THR A 355 26.72 8.74 9.88
N TRP A 356 26.34 9.97 9.54
CA TRP A 356 25.31 10.24 8.53
C TRP A 356 25.82 9.94 7.13
N ALA A 357 27.10 10.20 6.85
CA ALA A 357 27.72 9.83 5.59
C ALA A 357 27.79 8.31 5.43
N ARG A 358 28.08 7.54 6.49
CA ARG A 358 27.99 6.07 6.48
C ARG A 358 26.58 5.59 6.12
N PHE A 359 25.55 6.18 6.74
CA PHE A 359 24.15 5.87 6.44
C PHE A 359 23.78 6.21 4.98
N ALA A 360 24.12 7.42 4.51
CA ALA A 360 23.87 7.84 3.13
C ALA A 360 24.60 6.93 2.13
N LEU A 361 25.87 6.62 2.39
CA LEU A 361 26.69 5.75 1.55
C LEU A 361 26.11 4.34 1.46
N SER A 362 25.61 3.78 2.58
CA SER A 362 24.89 2.50 2.56
C SER A 362 23.70 2.53 1.60
N ASN A 363 22.87 3.57 1.64
CA ASN A 363 21.74 3.73 0.71
C ASN A 363 22.23 3.85 -0.75
N TYR A 364 23.34 4.54 -1.01
CA TYR A 364 23.92 4.63 -2.35
C TYR A 364 24.37 3.29 -2.91
N TYR A 365 25.02 2.47 -2.07
CA TYR A 365 25.42 1.11 -2.43
C TYR A 365 24.22 0.19 -2.63
N ARG A 366 23.19 0.29 -1.78
CA ARG A 366 21.97 -0.52 -1.87
C ARG A 366 21.19 -0.22 -3.15
N ASP A 367 21.04 1.06 -3.46
CA ASP A 367 20.17 1.52 -4.57
C ASP A 367 20.95 1.62 -5.91
N GLY A 368 22.27 1.36 -5.91
CA GLY A 368 23.11 1.45 -7.12
C GLY A 368 23.26 2.88 -7.63
N ARG A 369 23.26 3.86 -6.72
CA ARG A 369 23.43 5.28 -7.09
C ARG A 369 24.90 5.59 -7.24
N GLY A 370 25.27 6.25 -8.34
CA GLY A 370 26.65 6.64 -8.61
C GLY A 370 27.64 5.48 -8.86
N GLY A 371 27.14 4.28 -9.14
CA GLY A 371 27.93 3.06 -9.37
C GLY A 371 27.06 1.80 -9.28
N PRO A 372 27.62 0.59 -9.41
CA PRO A 372 26.84 -0.64 -9.29
C PRO A 372 26.24 -0.81 -7.87
N VAL A 373 25.17 -1.59 -7.80
CA VAL A 373 24.59 -2.11 -6.56
C VAL A 373 25.61 -3.02 -5.88
N ASP A 374 25.82 -2.84 -4.58
CA ASP A 374 26.65 -3.71 -3.75
C ASP A 374 25.99 -3.82 -2.37
N LEU A 375 25.25 -4.91 -2.16
CA LEU A 375 24.46 -5.09 -0.94
C LEU A 375 25.33 -5.44 0.28
N GLU A 376 26.50 -6.04 0.07
CA GLU A 376 27.44 -6.38 1.15
C GLU A 376 28.10 -5.10 1.68
N ALA A 377 28.58 -4.23 0.79
CA ALA A 377 29.08 -2.92 1.18
C ALA A 377 27.98 -2.07 1.83
N ALA A 378 26.76 -2.10 1.30
CA ALA A 378 25.62 -1.41 1.91
C ALA A 378 25.40 -1.87 3.36
N LEU A 379 25.39 -3.18 3.60
CA LEU A 379 25.21 -3.75 4.94
C LEU A 379 26.35 -3.33 5.89
N GLY A 380 27.60 -3.39 5.43
CA GLY A 380 28.77 -2.98 6.23
C GLY A 380 28.73 -1.51 6.64
N TRP A 381 28.39 -0.61 5.71
CA TRP A 381 28.26 0.83 6.03
C TRP A 381 27.05 1.14 6.92
N MET A 382 25.93 0.42 6.75
CA MET A 382 24.76 0.55 7.63
C MET A 382 25.10 0.11 9.05
N GLN A 383 25.78 -1.03 9.19
CA GLN A 383 26.27 -1.56 10.47
C GLN A 383 27.17 -0.55 11.16
N GLY A 384 28.15 0.01 10.45
CA GLY A 384 29.04 1.05 10.99
C GLY A 384 28.33 2.35 11.39
N ALA A 385 27.16 2.66 10.80
CA ALA A 385 26.33 3.79 11.22
C ALA A 385 25.48 3.45 12.46
N ALA A 386 24.93 2.23 12.51
CA ALA A 386 24.12 1.72 13.62
C ALA A 386 24.94 1.52 14.91
N ASP A 387 26.17 1.00 14.79
CA ASP A 387 27.13 0.83 15.89
C ASP A 387 27.57 2.18 16.48
N ALA A 388 27.67 3.21 15.63
CA ALA A 388 27.93 4.59 16.05
C ALA A 388 26.68 5.28 16.65
N GLY A 389 25.59 4.55 16.88
CA GLY A 389 24.42 5.01 17.63
C GLY A 389 23.36 5.74 16.81
N LEU A 390 23.48 5.85 15.48
CA LEU A 390 22.48 6.54 14.67
C LEU A 390 21.16 5.75 14.65
N VAL A 391 20.15 6.29 15.31
CA VAL A 391 18.86 5.60 15.55
C VAL A 391 18.15 5.15 14.28
N VAL A 392 18.18 5.96 13.21
CA VAL A 392 17.60 5.61 11.91
C VAL A 392 18.37 4.45 11.28
N ALA A 393 19.70 4.46 11.35
CA ALA A 393 20.53 3.37 10.85
C ALA A 393 20.34 2.07 11.65
N GLN A 394 20.12 2.14 12.96
CA GLN A 394 19.80 0.96 13.77
C GLN A 394 18.47 0.33 13.30
N ASN A 395 17.43 1.13 13.08
CA ASN A 395 16.18 0.62 12.54
C ASN A 395 16.38 0.02 11.14
N ASP A 396 17.05 0.73 10.25
CA ASP A 396 17.18 0.31 8.84
C ASP A 396 18.09 -0.92 8.70
N LEU A 397 19.11 -1.06 9.55
CA LEU A 397 19.86 -2.30 9.70
C LEU A 397 18.95 -3.46 10.12
N GLY A 398 18.04 -3.23 11.08
CA GLY A 398 17.03 -4.20 11.46
C GLY A 398 16.21 -4.67 10.25
N VAL A 399 15.75 -3.73 9.41
CA VAL A 399 15.01 -4.04 8.18
C VAL A 399 15.88 -4.80 7.17
N MET A 400 17.15 -4.42 7.01
CA MET A 400 18.08 -5.12 6.11
C MET A 400 18.30 -6.57 6.55
N LEU A 401 18.48 -6.80 7.86
CA LEU A 401 18.64 -8.15 8.42
C LEU A 401 17.36 -8.98 8.33
N GLU A 402 16.20 -8.37 8.57
CA GLU A 402 14.90 -9.04 8.43
C GLU A 402 14.70 -9.56 6.99
N ASN A 403 15.05 -8.74 6.00
CA ASN A 403 14.87 -9.06 4.59
C ASN A 403 16.04 -9.87 3.98
N GLY A 404 17.16 -10.03 4.68
CA GLY A 404 18.38 -10.60 4.10
C GLY A 404 18.99 -9.73 3.00
N THR A 405 18.99 -8.40 3.18
CA THR A 405 19.65 -7.48 2.24
C THR A 405 21.16 -7.50 2.49
N GLY A 406 21.93 -8.07 1.57
CA GLY A 406 23.39 -8.21 1.69
C GLY A 406 23.84 -9.35 2.60
N THR A 407 22.91 -10.18 3.09
CA THR A 407 23.17 -11.35 3.94
C THR A 407 21.98 -12.32 3.90
N LYS A 408 22.01 -13.41 4.67
CA LYS A 408 20.81 -14.25 4.86
C LYS A 408 19.86 -13.59 5.86
N PRO A 409 18.53 -13.73 5.71
CA PRO A 409 17.57 -13.20 6.68
C PRO A 409 17.87 -13.68 8.11
N ASP A 410 17.94 -12.73 9.06
CA ASP A 410 18.13 -12.98 10.48
C ASP A 410 17.17 -12.10 11.30
N ARG A 411 16.01 -12.68 11.63
CA ARG A 411 14.95 -12.00 12.40
C ARG A 411 15.35 -11.76 13.85
N ALA A 412 16.18 -12.61 14.45
CA ALA A 412 16.60 -12.43 15.83
C ALA A 412 17.53 -11.21 15.96
N ALA A 413 18.53 -11.13 15.07
CA ALA A 413 19.40 -9.97 14.99
C ALA A 413 18.64 -8.68 14.62
N ALA A 414 17.71 -8.76 13.65
CA ALA A 414 16.85 -7.64 13.28
C ALA A 414 16.09 -7.07 14.48
N ARG A 415 15.46 -7.95 15.27
CA ARG A 415 14.74 -7.57 16.48
C ARG A 415 15.63 -6.83 17.49
N THR A 416 16.84 -7.31 17.75
CA THR A 416 17.77 -6.64 18.66
C THR A 416 18.08 -5.20 18.22
N TRP A 417 18.21 -4.98 16.91
CA TRP A 417 18.43 -3.64 16.37
C TRP A 417 17.20 -2.74 16.47
N PHE A 418 16.00 -3.27 16.24
CA PHE A 418 14.76 -2.55 16.52
C PHE A 418 14.61 -2.19 18.00
N GLU A 419 14.97 -3.09 18.93
CA GLU A 419 14.94 -2.82 20.38
C GLU A 419 15.91 -1.68 20.77
N LYS A 420 17.11 -1.64 20.18
CA LYS A 420 18.06 -0.53 20.37
C LYS A 420 17.49 0.81 19.89
N ALA A 421 16.86 0.82 18.71
CA ALA A 421 16.25 2.03 18.16
C ALA A 421 14.99 2.47 18.96
N ASP A 422 14.19 1.52 19.44
CA ASP A 422 13.00 1.76 20.29
C ASP A 422 13.39 2.37 21.64
N ALA A 423 14.49 1.90 22.24
CA ALA A 423 15.02 2.43 23.49
C ALA A 423 15.44 3.91 23.37
N GLN A 424 15.81 4.36 22.18
CA GLN A 424 16.13 5.75 21.86
C GLN A 424 14.90 6.60 21.47
N GLY A 425 13.68 6.03 21.52
CA GLY A 425 12.44 6.77 21.25
C GLY A 425 12.00 6.78 19.78
N TYR A 426 12.56 5.93 18.91
CA TYR A 426 12.20 5.93 17.49
C TYR A 426 10.89 5.19 17.23
N GLY A 427 9.81 5.93 16.96
CA GLY A 427 8.46 5.35 16.82
C GLY A 427 8.30 4.35 15.67
N ILE A 428 9.13 4.43 14.62
CA ILE A 428 9.14 3.44 13.53
C ILE A 428 9.71 2.09 14.01
N ALA A 429 10.70 2.10 14.91
CA ALA A 429 11.19 0.87 15.52
C ALA A 429 10.13 0.23 16.43
N SER A 430 9.36 1.04 17.17
CA SER A 430 8.21 0.55 17.94
C SER A 430 7.19 -0.17 17.04
N LEU A 431 6.91 0.38 15.85
CA LEU A 431 6.04 -0.25 14.84
C LEU A 431 6.61 -1.58 14.34
N ASN A 432 7.92 -1.65 14.05
CA ASN A 432 8.55 -2.89 13.60
C ASN A 432 8.46 -3.97 14.68
N LEU A 433 8.71 -3.63 15.95
CA LEU A 433 8.51 -4.55 17.07
C LEU A 433 7.03 -4.95 17.25
N ALA A 434 6.08 -4.03 17.01
CA ALA A 434 4.66 -4.36 17.03
C ALA A 434 4.30 -5.41 15.96
N ARG A 435 4.87 -5.29 14.75
CA ARG A 435 4.68 -6.27 13.68
C ARG A 435 5.25 -7.64 14.08
N TYR A 436 6.44 -7.67 14.68
CA TYR A 436 7.06 -8.90 15.19
C TYR A 436 6.15 -9.60 16.20
N ALA A 437 5.67 -8.85 17.20
CA ALA A 437 4.74 -9.37 18.20
C ALA A 437 3.41 -9.84 17.58
N SER A 438 2.92 -9.19 16.52
CA SER A 438 1.66 -9.58 15.86
C SER A 438 1.75 -10.84 15.00
N ARG A 439 2.91 -11.10 14.40
CA ARG A 439 3.15 -12.22 13.47
C ARG A 439 3.81 -13.42 14.12
N GLY A 440 4.42 -13.21 15.29
CA GLY A 440 5.23 -14.21 15.97
C GLY A 440 6.62 -14.37 15.33
N ASP A 441 7.18 -13.28 14.81
CA ASP A 441 8.51 -13.29 14.20
C ASP A 441 9.57 -13.18 15.30
N GLY A 442 10.27 -14.28 15.62
CA GLY A 442 11.30 -14.31 16.67
C GLY A 442 10.77 -14.28 18.12
N GLU A 443 9.45 -14.36 18.32
CA GLU A 443 8.76 -14.64 19.58
C GLU A 443 7.36 -15.22 19.30
N PRO A 444 6.67 -15.84 20.28
CA PRO A 444 5.27 -16.21 20.10
C PRO A 444 4.36 -15.01 19.82
N VAL A 445 3.31 -15.21 19.02
CA VAL A 445 2.30 -14.17 18.74
C VAL A 445 1.74 -13.62 20.04
N ASN A 446 1.81 -12.30 20.18
CA ASN A 446 1.27 -11.55 21.32
C ASN A 446 0.63 -10.24 20.84
N LEU A 447 -0.66 -10.30 20.53
CA LEU A 447 -1.42 -9.15 20.04
C LEU A 447 -1.53 -8.02 21.07
N HIS A 448 -1.55 -8.33 22.36
CA HIS A 448 -1.59 -7.31 23.41
C HIS A 448 -0.30 -6.48 23.43
N LYS A 449 0.84 -7.15 23.40
CA LYS A 449 2.16 -6.51 23.26
C LYS A 449 2.26 -5.73 21.96
N ALA A 450 1.76 -6.28 20.85
CA ALA A 450 1.73 -5.59 19.56
C ALA A 450 0.94 -4.28 19.63
N PHE A 451 -0.24 -4.27 20.26
CA PHE A 451 -1.04 -3.06 20.44
C PHE A 451 -0.32 -2.01 21.28
N GLN A 452 0.33 -2.41 22.39
CA GLN A 452 1.11 -1.51 23.23
C GLN A 452 2.28 -0.88 22.48
N LEU A 453 3.02 -1.67 21.69
CA LEU A 453 4.14 -1.19 20.89
C LEU A 453 3.70 -0.26 19.75
N ALA A 454 2.59 -0.59 19.07
CA ALA A 454 2.01 0.28 18.05
C ALA A 454 1.54 1.61 18.64
N SER A 455 0.87 1.59 19.78
CA SER A 455 0.42 2.80 20.49
C SER A 455 1.60 3.68 20.91
N ARG A 456 2.65 3.08 21.48
CA ARG A 456 3.90 3.78 21.81
C ARG A 456 4.56 4.41 20.58
N GLY A 457 4.58 3.69 19.45
CA GLY A 457 5.09 4.23 18.20
C GLY A 457 4.31 5.44 17.72
N ALA A 458 2.98 5.40 17.89
CA ALA A 458 2.07 6.48 17.54
C ALA A 458 2.28 7.72 18.42
N GLU A 459 2.40 7.54 19.74
CA GLU A 459 2.75 8.58 20.72
C GLU A 459 4.09 9.26 20.37
N ARG A 460 5.03 8.50 19.81
CA ARG A 460 6.35 8.97 19.34
C ARG A 460 6.32 9.57 17.92
N GLY A 461 5.16 9.81 17.34
CA GLY A 461 5.03 10.53 16.07
C GLY A 461 4.86 9.64 14.83
N SER A 462 4.93 8.31 14.93
CA SER A 462 4.86 7.43 13.76
C SER A 462 3.43 7.29 13.25
N VAL A 463 3.15 7.87 12.09
CA VAL A 463 1.84 7.77 11.40
C VAL A 463 1.48 6.31 11.10
N ALA A 464 2.44 5.50 10.66
CA ALA A 464 2.20 4.09 10.36
C ALA A 464 1.91 3.26 11.64
N ALA A 465 2.52 3.62 12.77
CA ALA A 465 2.21 3.02 14.07
C ALA A 465 0.80 3.40 14.54
N ALA A 466 0.42 4.68 14.37
CA ALA A 466 -0.93 5.16 14.67
C ALA A 466 -1.98 4.38 13.89
N LEU A 467 -1.79 4.17 12.59
CA LEU A 467 -2.71 3.37 11.77
C LEU A 467 -2.81 1.91 12.22
N MET A 468 -1.68 1.29 12.60
CA MET A 468 -1.70 -0.06 13.15
C MET A 468 -2.48 -0.13 14.47
N ALA A 469 -2.18 0.78 15.42
CA ALA A 469 -2.89 0.87 16.69
C ALA A 469 -4.39 1.14 16.48
N ALA A 470 -4.74 2.03 15.55
CA ALA A 470 -6.12 2.36 15.19
C ALA A 470 -6.88 1.13 14.68
N ASN A 471 -6.30 0.38 13.74
CA ASN A 471 -6.91 -0.82 13.19
C ASN A 471 -7.07 -1.92 14.24
N MET A 472 -6.07 -2.10 15.12
CA MET A 472 -6.14 -3.07 16.21
C MET A 472 -7.26 -2.72 17.20
N ALA A 473 -7.36 -1.46 17.63
CA ALA A 473 -8.44 -0.99 18.51
C ALA A 473 -9.82 -1.06 17.84
N TRP A 474 -9.89 -0.80 16.53
CA TRP A 474 -11.13 -0.88 15.74
C TRP A 474 -11.68 -2.30 15.67
N GLN A 475 -10.80 -3.30 15.53
CA GLN A 475 -11.16 -4.71 15.37
C GLN A 475 -11.15 -5.48 16.70
N GLY A 476 -10.67 -4.89 17.79
CA GLY A 476 -10.52 -5.57 19.08
C GLY A 476 -9.37 -6.59 19.08
N GLN A 477 -8.29 -6.33 18.35
CA GLN A 477 -7.12 -7.20 18.29
C GLN A 477 -6.11 -6.82 19.37
N GLY A 478 -5.92 -7.69 20.37
CA GLY A 478 -4.98 -7.43 21.48
C GLY A 478 -5.45 -6.36 22.49
N THR A 479 -6.64 -5.82 22.28
CA THR A 479 -7.32 -4.83 23.13
C THR A 479 -8.83 -5.01 22.95
N PRO A 480 -9.70 -4.66 23.94
CA PRO A 480 -11.13 -4.56 23.69
C PRO A 480 -11.44 -3.61 22.52
N VAL A 481 -12.58 -3.82 21.85
CA VAL A 481 -13.03 -2.92 20.78
C VAL A 481 -13.23 -1.52 21.35
N ASP A 482 -12.42 -0.56 20.92
CA ASP A 482 -12.52 0.86 21.27
C ASP A 482 -12.44 1.71 20.01
N ARG A 483 -13.60 1.95 19.42
CA ARG A 483 -13.73 2.77 18.20
C ARG A 483 -13.42 4.24 18.45
N THR A 484 -13.57 4.71 19.68
CA THR A 484 -13.29 6.11 20.04
C THR A 484 -11.78 6.34 20.04
N GLN A 485 -11.03 5.46 20.71
CA GLN A 485 -9.57 5.49 20.69
C GLN A 485 -9.01 5.26 19.28
N ALA A 486 -9.58 4.30 18.53
CA ALA A 486 -9.20 4.08 17.15
C ALA A 486 -9.35 5.37 16.31
N MET A 487 -10.45 6.11 16.47
CA MET A 487 -10.63 7.38 15.77
C MET A 487 -9.62 8.45 16.16
N GLN A 488 -9.14 8.49 17.40
CA GLN A 488 -8.08 9.43 17.78
C GLN A 488 -6.81 9.17 16.98
N TRP A 489 -6.42 7.91 16.79
CA TRP A 489 -5.25 7.54 15.99
C TRP A 489 -5.45 7.74 14.49
N PHE A 490 -6.63 7.46 13.95
CA PHE A 490 -6.93 7.78 12.55
C PHE A 490 -6.90 9.29 12.30
N ARG A 491 -7.46 10.11 13.20
CA ARG A 491 -7.38 11.57 13.14
C ARG A 491 -5.93 12.05 13.18
N PHE A 492 -5.13 11.53 14.12
CA PHE A 492 -3.70 11.82 14.20
C PHE A 492 -2.95 11.57 12.88
N ALA A 493 -3.28 10.48 12.19
CA ALA A 493 -2.70 10.15 10.89
C ALA A 493 -3.19 11.08 9.78
N ALA A 494 -4.48 11.39 9.74
CA ALA A 494 -5.09 12.32 8.80
C ALA A 494 -4.51 13.73 8.93
N ASP A 495 -4.39 14.25 10.15
CA ASP A 495 -3.83 15.59 10.45
C ASP A 495 -2.36 15.72 10.02
N ARG A 496 -1.64 14.60 9.84
CA ARG A 496 -0.26 14.52 9.35
C ARG A 496 -0.16 14.19 7.86
N GLY A 497 -1.25 14.37 7.12
CA GLY A 497 -1.28 14.26 5.67
C GLY A 497 -1.60 12.87 5.13
N ASN A 498 -2.09 11.93 5.95
CA ASN A 498 -2.63 10.68 5.42
C ASN A 498 -4.00 10.92 4.77
N VAL A 499 -3.97 11.18 3.46
CA VAL A 499 -5.15 11.55 2.65
C VAL A 499 -6.22 10.46 2.64
N GLU A 500 -5.83 9.19 2.51
CA GLU A 500 -6.75 8.06 2.50
C GLU A 500 -7.51 7.95 3.82
N THR A 501 -6.79 8.11 4.94
CA THR A 501 -7.40 8.08 6.28
C THR A 501 -8.33 9.27 6.48
N ALA A 502 -7.93 10.48 6.04
CA ALA A 502 -8.79 11.66 6.07
C ALA A 502 -10.11 11.44 5.30
N ARG A 503 -10.04 10.90 4.07
CA ARG A 503 -11.23 10.52 3.29
C ARG A 503 -12.09 9.51 4.05
N TRP A 504 -11.48 8.45 4.57
CA TRP A 504 -12.19 7.37 5.24
C TRP A 504 -12.89 7.85 6.51
N ILE A 505 -12.21 8.53 7.44
CA ILE A 505 -12.86 9.07 8.65
C ILE A 505 -13.89 10.14 8.33
N GLY A 506 -13.66 10.96 7.29
CA GLY A 506 -14.64 11.92 6.80
C GLY A 506 -15.96 11.25 6.44
N PHE A 507 -15.91 10.13 5.72
CA PHE A 507 -17.09 9.32 5.42
C PHE A 507 -17.70 8.63 6.65
N GLN A 508 -16.89 8.13 7.58
CA GLN A 508 -17.40 7.48 8.79
C GLN A 508 -18.20 8.45 9.67
N TYR A 509 -17.70 9.68 9.85
CA TYR A 509 -18.44 10.73 10.57
C TYR A 509 -19.67 11.22 9.81
N LEU A 510 -19.64 11.22 8.47
CA LEU A 510 -20.78 11.65 7.66
C LEU A 510 -21.92 10.62 7.67
N SER A 511 -21.57 9.34 7.52
CA SER A 511 -22.53 8.24 7.48
C SER A 511 -23.16 7.95 8.85
N GLY A 512 -22.42 8.19 9.94
CA GLY A 512 -22.86 7.86 11.30
C GLY A 512 -22.97 6.34 11.55
N ALA A 513 -22.45 5.50 10.64
CA ALA A 513 -22.67 4.06 10.67
C ALA A 513 -21.86 3.35 11.77
N ALA A 514 -20.62 3.81 12.00
CA ALA A 514 -19.68 3.15 12.90
C ALA A 514 -19.28 4.00 14.12
N VAL A 515 -19.47 5.31 14.02
CA VAL A 515 -19.28 6.33 15.06
C VAL A 515 -20.45 7.33 14.99
N PRO A 516 -20.77 8.05 16.08
CA PRO A 516 -21.82 9.07 16.03
C PRO A 516 -21.60 10.06 14.88
N ARG A 517 -22.67 10.40 14.17
CA ARG A 517 -22.63 11.35 13.06
C ARG A 517 -22.14 12.71 13.56
N ASP A 518 -21.12 13.25 12.91
CA ASP A 518 -20.55 14.57 13.20
C ASP A 518 -20.20 15.26 11.89
N GLU A 519 -21.07 16.14 11.44
CA GLU A 519 -20.96 16.78 10.13
C GLU A 519 -19.79 17.74 10.06
N GLN A 520 -19.49 18.45 11.16
CA GLN A 520 -18.39 19.41 11.19
C GLN A 520 -17.05 18.69 11.03
N VAL A 521 -16.85 17.59 11.76
CA VAL A 521 -15.64 16.77 11.65
C VAL A 521 -15.57 16.07 10.30
N ALA A 522 -16.69 15.54 9.81
CA ALA A 522 -16.77 14.90 8.49
C ALA A 522 -16.29 15.84 7.38
N LEU A 523 -16.87 17.05 7.32
CA LEU A 523 -16.54 18.04 6.30
C LEU A 523 -15.10 18.54 6.43
N HIS A 524 -14.58 18.69 7.65
CA HIS A 524 -13.18 19.04 7.88
C HIS A 524 -12.23 18.04 7.20
N TYR A 525 -12.40 16.74 7.45
CA TYR A 525 -11.51 15.71 6.91
C TYR A 525 -11.72 15.42 5.42
N LEU A 526 -12.98 15.49 4.93
CA LEU A 526 -13.24 15.41 3.50
C LEU A 526 -12.60 16.57 2.74
N LYS A 527 -12.63 17.78 3.32
CA LYS A 527 -11.96 18.94 2.75
C LYS A 527 -10.44 18.76 2.76
N LEU A 528 -9.85 18.31 3.87
CA LEU A 528 -8.42 18.04 3.95
C LEU A 528 -7.96 17.08 2.85
N ALA A 529 -8.72 16.00 2.62
CA ALA A 529 -8.43 15.04 1.56
C ALA A 529 -8.63 15.65 0.15
N ALA A 530 -9.70 16.43 -0.05
CA ALA A 530 -9.98 17.09 -1.33
C ALA A 530 -8.92 18.14 -1.70
N ASP A 531 -8.46 18.94 -0.74
CA ASP A 531 -7.40 19.94 -0.91
C ASP A 531 -6.05 19.27 -1.23
N ALA A 532 -5.81 18.07 -0.69
CA ALA A 532 -4.67 17.22 -1.05
C ALA A 532 -4.81 16.50 -2.41
N GLY A 533 -5.93 16.71 -3.11
CA GLY A 533 -6.17 16.21 -4.46
C GLY A 533 -6.96 14.90 -4.55
N ASP A 534 -7.57 14.40 -3.46
CA ASP A 534 -8.42 13.21 -3.52
C ASP A 534 -9.78 13.54 -4.20
N PRO A 535 -10.06 12.96 -5.38
CA PRO A 535 -11.26 13.29 -6.14
C PRO A 535 -12.53 12.78 -5.47
N THR A 536 -12.48 11.63 -4.80
CA THR A 536 -13.64 10.99 -4.16
C THR A 536 -14.13 11.81 -2.97
N ALA A 537 -13.21 12.25 -2.10
CA ALA A 537 -13.51 13.15 -1.00
C ALA A 537 -14.05 14.49 -1.51
N GLY A 538 -13.49 15.02 -2.60
CA GLY A 538 -13.99 16.22 -3.26
C GLY A 538 -15.43 16.07 -3.77
N VAL A 539 -15.78 14.92 -4.36
CA VAL A 539 -17.14 14.64 -4.82
C VAL A 539 -18.10 14.47 -3.65
N TRP A 540 -17.73 13.73 -2.59
CA TRP A 540 -18.56 13.56 -1.40
C TRP A 540 -18.83 14.89 -0.70
N LEU A 541 -17.81 15.73 -0.55
CA LEU A 541 -17.94 17.08 -0.01
C LEU A 541 -18.87 17.93 -0.89
N GLY A 542 -18.63 17.96 -2.21
CA GLY A 542 -19.45 18.74 -3.15
C GLY A 542 -20.91 18.30 -3.18
N ALA A 543 -21.16 16.98 -3.18
CA ALA A 543 -22.50 16.41 -3.16
C ALA A 543 -23.25 16.75 -1.85
N TYR A 544 -22.58 16.61 -0.71
CA TYR A 544 -23.17 16.98 0.58
C TYR A 544 -23.53 18.48 0.62
N LEU A 545 -22.61 19.35 0.22
CA LEU A 545 -22.84 20.80 0.17
C LEU A 545 -24.00 21.15 -0.76
N ALA A 546 -24.13 20.47 -1.90
CA ALA A 546 -25.21 20.69 -2.85
C ALA A 546 -26.56 20.24 -2.29
N GLU A 547 -26.61 19.11 -1.58
CA GLU A 547 -27.82 18.58 -0.97
C GLU A 547 -28.39 19.51 0.12
N HIS A 548 -27.49 20.12 0.91
CA HIS A 548 -27.81 21.00 2.03
C HIS A 548 -27.82 22.49 1.65
N GLN A 549 -27.62 22.82 0.37
CA GLN A 549 -27.55 24.20 -0.14
C GLN A 549 -26.52 25.06 0.60
N MET A 550 -25.41 24.45 1.01
CA MET A 550 -24.33 25.09 1.73
C MET A 550 -23.23 25.57 0.80
N SER A 551 -22.45 26.54 1.30
CA SER A 551 -21.22 27.00 0.65
C SER A 551 -20.03 26.68 1.53
N HIS A 552 -18.91 26.29 0.92
CA HIS A 552 -17.65 26.08 1.61
C HIS A 552 -16.53 26.76 0.83
N ALA A 553 -15.66 27.51 1.52
CA ALA A 553 -14.58 28.30 0.91
C ALA A 553 -15.06 29.20 -0.26
N GLY A 554 -16.25 29.80 -0.15
CA GLY A 554 -16.82 30.71 -1.15
C GLY A 554 -17.42 30.03 -2.40
N LYS A 555 -17.50 28.69 -2.45
CA LYS A 555 -18.16 27.94 -3.53
C LYS A 555 -19.39 27.21 -3.00
N THR A 556 -20.48 27.24 -3.74
CA THR A 556 -21.63 26.33 -3.50
C THR A 556 -21.22 24.89 -3.82
N GLY A 557 -21.96 23.90 -3.30
CA GLY A 557 -21.71 22.50 -3.65
C GLY A 557 -21.76 22.22 -5.16
N LEU A 558 -22.64 22.89 -5.90
CA LEU A 558 -22.70 22.78 -7.37
C LEU A 558 -21.45 23.36 -8.03
N GLN A 559 -21.01 24.56 -7.64
CA GLN A 559 -19.77 25.16 -8.16
C GLN A 559 -18.54 24.31 -7.84
N TRP A 560 -18.53 23.65 -6.69
CA TRP A 560 -17.49 22.71 -6.30
C TRP A 560 -17.44 21.50 -7.24
N LEU A 561 -18.59 20.85 -7.45
CA LEU A 561 -18.70 19.70 -8.35
C LEU A 561 -18.42 20.09 -9.80
N GLU A 562 -18.82 21.27 -10.26
CA GLU A 562 -18.50 21.80 -11.59
C GLU A 562 -16.99 22.00 -11.77
N ALA A 563 -16.29 22.49 -10.76
CA ALA A 563 -14.83 22.59 -10.78
C ALA A 563 -14.17 21.20 -10.92
N LEU A 564 -14.67 20.19 -10.21
CA LEU A 564 -14.19 18.81 -10.36
C LEU A 564 -14.51 18.22 -11.74
N ALA A 565 -15.72 18.47 -12.26
CA ALA A 565 -16.11 18.04 -13.59
C ALA A 565 -15.25 18.70 -14.69
N SER A 566 -14.86 19.97 -14.52
CA SER A 566 -13.95 20.67 -15.45
C SER A 566 -12.56 20.03 -15.53
N ARG A 567 -12.13 19.38 -14.45
CA ARG A 567 -10.92 18.55 -14.36
C ARG A 567 -11.15 17.09 -14.81
N GLN A 568 -12.32 16.81 -15.40
CA GLN A 568 -12.74 15.49 -15.89
C GLN A 568 -12.80 14.41 -14.80
N VAL A 569 -13.10 14.76 -13.55
CA VAL A 569 -13.37 13.78 -12.48
C VAL A 569 -14.70 13.07 -12.78
N PRO A 570 -14.71 11.75 -13.10
CA PRO A 570 -15.93 11.07 -13.59
C PRO A 570 -17.10 11.12 -12.60
N ASP A 571 -16.86 10.81 -11.33
CA ASP A 571 -17.90 10.74 -10.29
C ASP A 571 -18.61 12.09 -10.04
N ALA A 572 -17.95 13.21 -10.37
CA ALA A 572 -18.54 14.54 -10.25
C ALA A 572 -19.71 14.75 -11.23
N TYR A 573 -19.67 14.10 -12.40
CA TYR A 573 -20.73 14.19 -13.40
C TYR A 573 -22.02 13.54 -12.92
N PHE A 574 -21.93 12.35 -12.29
CA PHE A 574 -23.08 11.72 -11.67
C PHE A 574 -23.65 12.58 -10.53
N ALA A 575 -22.79 13.09 -9.64
CA ALA A 575 -23.23 13.93 -8.53
C ALA A 575 -23.97 15.20 -9.01
N LEU A 576 -23.47 15.86 -10.06
CA LEU A 576 -24.16 16.98 -10.71
C LEU A 576 -25.50 16.54 -11.33
N GLY A 577 -25.49 15.48 -12.14
CA GLY A 577 -26.69 14.96 -12.78
C GLY A 577 -27.79 14.67 -11.75
N TYR A 578 -27.43 14.04 -10.64
CA TYR A 578 -28.33 13.72 -9.55
C TYR A 578 -28.86 14.96 -8.82
N ALA A 579 -28.00 15.96 -8.57
CA ALA A 579 -28.40 17.22 -7.94
C ALA A 579 -29.43 18.00 -8.78
N TYR A 580 -29.22 18.09 -10.10
CA TYR A 580 -30.18 18.70 -11.03
C TYR A 580 -31.46 17.87 -11.16
N TRP A 581 -31.38 16.53 -11.15
CA TRP A 581 -32.55 15.65 -11.21
C TRP A 581 -33.46 15.80 -9.98
N ARG A 582 -32.88 15.90 -8.77
CA ARG A 582 -33.62 16.12 -7.51
C ARG A 582 -34.11 17.56 -7.33
N GLY A 583 -33.70 18.48 -8.21
CA GLY A 583 -34.13 19.87 -8.19
C GLY A 583 -33.49 20.75 -7.13
N LYS A 584 -32.26 20.43 -6.72
CA LYS A 584 -31.51 21.20 -5.73
C LYS A 584 -30.95 22.53 -6.27
N SER A 585 -31.11 22.77 -7.57
CA SER A 585 -30.75 23.99 -8.31
C SER A 585 -31.94 24.93 -8.56
N GLY A 586 -32.94 24.98 -7.68
CA GLY A 586 -34.13 25.83 -7.86
C GLY A 586 -35.30 25.13 -8.57
N GLY A 587 -35.36 23.80 -8.53
CA GLY A 587 -36.39 22.96 -9.17
C GLY A 587 -35.77 21.85 -10.03
N PRO A 588 -36.44 20.69 -10.21
CA PRO A 588 -35.92 19.61 -11.04
C PRO A 588 -35.67 20.08 -12.47
N ASP A 589 -34.45 19.85 -12.98
CA ASP A 589 -34.10 20.07 -14.38
C ASP A 589 -33.65 18.73 -15.01
N PRO A 590 -34.60 17.92 -15.52
CA PRO A 590 -34.29 16.65 -16.16
C PRO A 590 -33.38 16.79 -17.39
N LYS A 591 -33.42 17.94 -18.08
CA LYS A 591 -32.61 18.18 -19.29
C LYS A 591 -31.16 18.42 -18.90
N ALA A 592 -30.89 19.26 -17.91
CA ALA A 592 -29.55 19.46 -17.37
C ALA A 592 -29.00 18.16 -16.75
N ALA A 593 -29.83 17.43 -16.00
CA ALA A 593 -29.47 16.13 -15.42
C ALA A 593 -29.00 15.13 -16.49
N LEU A 594 -29.81 14.92 -17.53
CA LEU A 594 -29.46 14.06 -18.66
C LEU A 594 -28.16 14.52 -19.36
N GLY A 595 -27.95 15.83 -19.48
CA GLY A 595 -26.73 16.41 -20.05
C GLY A 595 -25.47 16.11 -19.22
N TRP A 596 -25.57 16.12 -17.89
CA TRP A 596 -24.47 15.75 -17.00
C TRP A 596 -24.20 14.26 -17.00
N PHE A 597 -25.23 13.41 -16.83
CA PHE A 597 -25.09 11.96 -16.91
C PHE A 597 -24.50 11.52 -18.26
N SER A 598 -24.95 12.11 -19.37
CA SER A 598 -24.42 11.77 -20.70
C SER A 598 -22.94 12.12 -20.86
N ARG A 599 -22.48 13.23 -20.27
CA ARG A 599 -21.06 13.61 -20.31
C ARG A 599 -20.23 12.68 -19.42
N GLY A 600 -20.68 12.40 -18.20
CA GLY A 600 -20.02 11.45 -17.30
C GLY A 600 -19.90 10.07 -17.94
N ALA A 601 -20.99 9.57 -18.50
CA ALA A 601 -21.03 8.25 -19.13
C ALA A 601 -20.07 8.13 -20.31
N LYS A 602 -19.90 9.19 -21.11
CA LYS A 602 -18.90 9.26 -22.21
C LYS A 602 -17.46 9.26 -21.69
N LEU A 603 -17.21 9.85 -20.51
CA LEU A 603 -15.91 9.86 -19.85
C LEU A 603 -15.63 8.57 -19.05
N GLY A 604 -16.57 7.62 -19.03
CA GLY A 604 -16.39 6.35 -18.37
C GLY A 604 -16.87 6.30 -16.91
N ASP A 605 -17.66 7.26 -16.44
CA ASP A 605 -18.32 7.20 -15.13
C ASP A 605 -19.31 6.01 -15.07
N PRO A 606 -19.08 4.98 -14.24
CA PRO A 606 -19.96 3.83 -14.13
C PRO A 606 -21.36 4.19 -13.63
N ALA A 607 -21.48 5.11 -12.66
CA ALA A 607 -22.75 5.47 -12.07
C ALA A 607 -23.67 6.17 -13.09
N SER A 608 -23.11 7.07 -13.90
CA SER A 608 -23.83 7.67 -15.02
C SER A 608 -24.23 6.66 -16.10
N GLN A 609 -23.36 5.72 -16.46
CA GLN A 609 -23.68 4.66 -17.45
C GLN A 609 -24.84 3.79 -16.97
N THR A 610 -24.81 3.37 -15.71
CA THR A 610 -25.88 2.60 -15.08
C THR A 610 -27.19 3.37 -15.04
N TRP A 611 -27.15 4.65 -14.65
CA TRP A 611 -28.35 5.48 -14.58
C TRP A 611 -29.00 5.66 -15.96
N LEU A 612 -28.21 5.93 -17.01
CA LEU A 612 -28.71 6.05 -18.38
C LEU A 612 -29.22 4.72 -18.94
N CYS A 613 -28.55 3.60 -18.64
CA CYS A 613 -29.03 2.27 -18.99
C CYS A 613 -30.46 2.06 -18.46
N ALA A 614 -30.67 2.23 -17.16
CA ALA A 614 -31.98 2.04 -16.54
C ALA A 614 -33.03 3.01 -17.11
N THR A 615 -32.68 4.29 -17.27
CA THR A 615 -33.60 5.33 -17.76
C THR A 615 -34.04 5.11 -19.20
N TYR A 616 -33.14 4.64 -20.07
CA TYR A 616 -33.47 4.40 -21.48
C TYR A 616 -34.09 3.03 -21.74
N ALA A 617 -33.85 2.06 -20.87
CA ALA A 617 -34.42 0.71 -20.94
C ALA A 617 -35.87 0.65 -20.46
N ASP A 618 -36.30 1.59 -19.61
CA ASP A 618 -37.68 1.65 -19.13
C ASP A 618 -38.65 2.10 -20.24
N GLU A 619 -39.42 1.13 -20.77
CA GLU A 619 -40.45 1.35 -21.79
C GLU A 619 -41.63 2.21 -21.30
N GLY A 620 -41.86 2.30 -19.99
CA GLY A 620 -42.85 3.19 -19.39
C GLY A 620 -42.41 4.65 -19.32
N SER A 621 -41.12 4.94 -19.56
CA SER A 621 -40.57 6.29 -19.48
C SER A 621 -40.75 7.06 -20.80
N LYS A 622 -41.04 8.37 -20.70
CA LYS A 622 -41.04 9.29 -21.86
C LYS A 622 -39.67 9.40 -22.55
N SER A 623 -38.62 8.85 -21.94
CA SER A 623 -37.25 8.87 -22.40
C SER A 623 -36.83 7.61 -23.16
N SER A 624 -37.65 6.57 -23.26
CA SER A 624 -37.27 5.29 -23.88
C SER A 624 -36.58 5.46 -25.24
N ARG A 625 -35.35 4.92 -25.37
CA ARG A 625 -34.52 4.97 -26.59
C ARG A 625 -33.69 3.70 -26.68
N ARG A 626 -34.24 2.67 -27.34
CA ARG A 626 -33.61 1.33 -27.42
C ARG A 626 -32.12 1.36 -27.83
N PRO A 627 -31.68 2.08 -28.88
CA PRO A 627 -30.25 2.10 -29.24
C PRO A 627 -29.34 2.70 -28.16
N ASP A 628 -29.80 3.77 -27.50
CA ASP A 628 -29.06 4.39 -26.39
C ASP A 628 -29.06 3.49 -25.15
N ALA A 629 -30.19 2.82 -24.86
CA ALA A 629 -30.32 1.85 -23.77
C ALA A 629 -29.32 0.70 -23.95
N THR A 630 -29.33 0.04 -25.12
CA THR A 630 -28.42 -1.07 -25.42
C THR A 630 -26.96 -0.63 -25.27
N ARG A 631 -26.61 0.55 -25.78
CA ARG A 631 -25.24 1.09 -25.67
C ARG A 631 -24.82 1.28 -24.21
N TRP A 632 -25.61 2.00 -23.41
CA TRP A 632 -25.22 2.31 -22.03
C TRP A 632 -25.27 1.08 -21.13
N CYS A 633 -26.24 0.19 -21.34
CA CYS A 633 -26.32 -1.07 -20.61
C CYS A 633 -25.11 -1.96 -20.88
N ARG A 634 -24.66 -2.11 -22.15
CA ARG A 634 -23.43 -2.86 -22.46
C ARG A 634 -22.22 -2.29 -21.74
N MET A 635 -22.00 -0.97 -21.85
CA MET A 635 -20.86 -0.31 -21.20
C MET A 635 -20.87 -0.48 -19.68
N ALA A 636 -22.03 -0.40 -19.04
CA ALA A 636 -22.17 -0.63 -17.60
C ALA A 636 -21.95 -2.11 -17.23
N ALA A 637 -22.50 -3.03 -18.02
CA ALA A 637 -22.39 -4.47 -17.82
C ALA A 637 -20.93 -4.97 -18.01
N ASP A 638 -20.21 -4.45 -19.01
CA ASP A 638 -18.79 -4.74 -19.25
C ASP A 638 -17.91 -4.36 -18.05
N LYS A 639 -18.32 -3.35 -17.28
CA LYS A 639 -17.67 -2.93 -16.03
C LYS A 639 -18.14 -3.70 -14.78
N GLY A 640 -18.96 -4.73 -14.96
CA GLY A 640 -19.44 -5.58 -13.87
C GLY A 640 -20.75 -5.11 -13.23
N ASN A 641 -21.47 -4.13 -13.79
CA ASN A 641 -22.74 -3.69 -13.21
C ASN A 641 -23.84 -4.76 -13.41
N VAL A 642 -24.25 -5.39 -12.31
CA VAL A 642 -25.24 -6.47 -12.30
C VAL A 642 -26.62 -5.99 -12.76
N GLY A 643 -27.03 -4.78 -12.39
CA GLY A 643 -28.33 -4.22 -12.82
C GLY A 643 -28.43 -4.12 -14.35
N ALA A 644 -27.36 -3.64 -15.00
CA ALA A 644 -27.28 -3.55 -16.45
C ALA A 644 -27.23 -4.93 -17.12
N MET A 645 -26.49 -5.90 -16.54
CA MET A 645 -26.51 -7.30 -17.02
C MET A 645 -27.93 -7.87 -17.01
N ARG A 646 -28.69 -7.65 -15.94
CA ARG A 646 -30.09 -8.12 -15.81
C ARG A 646 -31.00 -7.51 -16.88
N VAL A 647 -30.81 -6.23 -17.18
CA VAL A 647 -31.54 -5.54 -18.25
C VAL A 647 -31.22 -6.16 -19.62
N LEU A 648 -29.96 -6.48 -19.91
CA LEU A 648 -29.55 -7.13 -21.15
C LEU A 648 -29.96 -8.62 -21.23
N ALA A 649 -30.06 -9.30 -20.09
CA ALA A 649 -30.47 -10.71 -19.99
C ALA A 649 -31.99 -10.91 -20.06
N SER A 650 -32.78 -9.83 -20.03
CA SER A 650 -34.25 -9.89 -19.99
C SER A 650 -34.84 -10.10 -21.38
N ALA A 651 -35.63 -11.17 -21.53
CA ALA A 651 -36.45 -11.41 -22.70
C ALA A 651 -37.64 -10.43 -22.80
N GLU A 652 -38.10 -9.87 -21.68
CA GLU A 652 -39.21 -8.90 -21.65
C GLU A 652 -38.78 -7.54 -22.21
N VAL A 653 -37.61 -7.03 -21.80
CA VAL A 653 -37.08 -5.76 -22.30
C VAL A 653 -36.53 -5.92 -23.72
N ASN A 654 -35.99 -7.09 -24.04
CA ASN A 654 -35.57 -7.50 -25.38
C ASN A 654 -34.67 -6.48 -26.10
N LEU A 655 -33.64 -5.97 -25.40
CA LEU A 655 -32.72 -4.95 -25.93
C LEU A 655 -31.65 -5.50 -26.87
N VAL A 656 -31.35 -6.80 -26.80
CA VAL A 656 -30.29 -7.46 -27.55
C VAL A 656 -30.76 -8.77 -28.16
N ALA A 657 -30.03 -9.26 -29.16
CA ALA A 657 -30.33 -10.53 -29.84
C ALA A 657 -30.21 -11.72 -28.86
N ALA A 658 -30.90 -12.82 -29.18
CA ALA A 658 -30.97 -14.01 -28.33
C ALA A 658 -29.60 -14.52 -27.86
N ALA A 659 -28.61 -14.61 -28.76
CA ALA A 659 -27.26 -15.07 -28.41
C ALA A 659 -26.56 -14.16 -27.38
N GLU A 660 -26.77 -12.85 -27.47
CA GLU A 660 -26.22 -11.91 -26.49
C GLU A 660 -27.00 -11.94 -25.17
N ARG A 661 -28.33 -12.12 -25.21
CA ARG A 661 -29.11 -12.34 -23.99
C ARG A 661 -28.60 -13.56 -23.23
N ALA A 662 -28.40 -14.68 -23.92
CA ALA A 662 -27.87 -15.90 -23.34
C ALA A 662 -26.47 -15.71 -22.73
N TYR A 663 -25.60 -14.92 -23.37
CA TYR A 663 -24.31 -14.53 -22.80
C TYR A 663 -24.46 -13.80 -21.46
N TRP A 664 -25.38 -12.83 -21.35
CA TRP A 664 -25.60 -12.10 -20.11
C TRP A 664 -26.32 -12.94 -19.05
N GLN A 665 -27.23 -13.83 -19.45
CA GLN A 665 -27.82 -14.85 -18.56
C GLN A 665 -26.73 -15.76 -17.99
N TRP A 666 -25.77 -16.21 -18.81
CA TRP A 666 -24.60 -16.97 -18.34
C TRP A 666 -23.75 -16.21 -17.34
N LYS A 667 -23.44 -14.93 -17.59
CA LYS A 667 -22.70 -14.10 -16.63
C LYS A 667 -23.39 -13.97 -15.27
N LEU A 668 -24.72 -13.94 -15.25
CA LEU A 668 -25.51 -13.87 -14.01
C LEU A 668 -25.68 -15.24 -13.35
N ALA A 669 -25.83 -16.29 -14.14
CA ALA A 669 -25.92 -17.68 -13.68
C ALA A 669 -24.62 -18.15 -13.01
N ASP A 670 -23.47 -17.80 -13.58
CA ASP A 670 -22.12 -18.08 -13.05
C ASP A 670 -21.90 -17.42 -11.68
N ARG A 671 -22.47 -16.23 -11.48
CA ARG A 671 -22.51 -15.52 -10.19
C ARG A 671 -23.42 -16.16 -9.14
N GLY A 672 -24.17 -17.20 -9.50
CA GLY A 672 -25.06 -17.90 -8.58
C GLY A 672 -26.50 -17.40 -8.56
N GLU A 673 -26.94 -16.52 -9.48
CA GLU A 673 -28.32 -16.05 -9.45
C GLU A 673 -29.30 -17.13 -9.95
N ARG A 674 -30.05 -17.77 -9.03
CA ARG A 674 -30.95 -18.91 -9.33
C ARG A 674 -31.89 -18.69 -10.52
N LYS A 675 -32.48 -17.49 -10.64
CA LYS A 675 -33.40 -17.15 -11.74
C LYS A 675 -32.72 -17.29 -13.10
N TYR A 676 -31.49 -16.78 -13.21
CA TYR A 676 -30.73 -16.81 -14.46
C TYR A 676 -30.11 -18.17 -14.74
N GLN A 677 -29.84 -18.97 -13.71
CA GLN A 677 -29.50 -20.38 -13.89
C GLN A 677 -30.68 -21.17 -14.48
N SER A 678 -31.90 -20.97 -13.98
CA SER A 678 -33.10 -21.58 -14.59
C SER A 678 -33.29 -21.11 -16.03
N MET A 679 -33.25 -19.80 -16.27
CA MET A 679 -33.43 -19.24 -17.62
C MET A 679 -32.37 -19.71 -18.62
N LEU A 680 -31.12 -19.87 -18.18
CA LEU A 680 -30.06 -20.40 -19.03
C LEU A 680 -30.22 -21.90 -19.26
N GLY A 681 -30.72 -22.64 -18.26
CA GLY A 681 -31.17 -24.02 -18.42
C GLY A 681 -32.21 -24.11 -19.54
N ASP A 682 -33.24 -23.26 -19.50
CA ASP A 682 -34.27 -23.19 -20.54
C ASP A 682 -33.69 -22.79 -21.91
N ALA A 683 -32.70 -21.88 -21.94
CA ALA A 683 -32.05 -21.48 -23.18
C ALA A 683 -31.28 -22.64 -23.85
N TYR A 684 -30.55 -23.44 -23.07
CA TYR A 684 -29.89 -24.66 -23.57
C TYR A 684 -30.86 -25.78 -23.88
N ASP A 685 -31.96 -25.89 -23.12
CA ASP A 685 -33.00 -26.87 -23.38
C ASP A 685 -33.67 -26.57 -24.72
N LEU A 686 -34.11 -25.33 -24.95
CA LEU A 686 -34.89 -24.92 -26.12
C LEU A 686 -34.05 -24.47 -27.33
N GLY A 687 -32.77 -24.15 -27.13
CA GLY A 687 -31.90 -23.56 -28.14
C GLY A 687 -32.13 -22.05 -28.39
N ASP A 688 -32.59 -21.29 -27.39
CA ASP A 688 -32.79 -19.83 -27.51
C ASP A 688 -31.45 -19.09 -27.34
N GLY A 689 -30.83 -18.72 -28.46
CA GLY A 689 -29.55 -17.98 -28.46
C GLY A 689 -28.31 -18.85 -28.23
N VAL A 690 -28.48 -20.11 -27.89
CA VAL A 690 -27.42 -21.14 -27.78
C VAL A 690 -27.84 -22.40 -28.53
N PRO A 691 -26.90 -23.25 -28.98
CA PRO A 691 -27.24 -24.58 -29.46
C PRO A 691 -27.91 -25.42 -28.36
N VAL A 692 -28.84 -26.30 -28.74
CA VAL A 692 -29.47 -27.24 -27.80
C VAL A 692 -28.40 -28.13 -27.17
N ASP A 693 -28.37 -28.19 -25.84
CA ASP A 693 -27.41 -28.97 -25.05
C ASP A 693 -28.05 -29.41 -23.72
N PHE A 694 -28.51 -30.65 -23.68
CA PHE A 694 -29.20 -31.19 -22.50
C PHE A 694 -28.30 -31.38 -21.29
N ASP A 695 -27.01 -31.68 -21.50
CA ASP A 695 -26.06 -31.82 -20.40
C ASP A 695 -25.85 -30.46 -19.71
N ALA A 696 -25.72 -29.39 -20.51
CA ALA A 696 -25.66 -28.02 -20.01
C ALA A 696 -26.97 -27.57 -19.36
N ALA A 697 -28.12 -27.92 -19.94
CA ALA A 697 -29.44 -27.61 -19.36
C ALA A 697 -29.60 -28.26 -17.97
N MET A 698 -29.32 -29.58 -17.86
CA MET A 698 -29.35 -30.30 -16.58
C MET A 698 -28.41 -29.70 -15.55
N TYR A 699 -27.19 -29.32 -15.96
CA TYR A 699 -26.21 -28.68 -15.07
C TYR A 699 -26.78 -27.41 -14.43
N TRP A 700 -27.38 -26.54 -15.24
CA TRP A 700 -27.93 -25.27 -14.75
C TRP A 700 -29.23 -25.45 -13.98
N PHE A 701 -30.13 -26.33 -14.43
CA PHE A 701 -31.35 -26.66 -13.69
C PHE A 701 -31.04 -27.24 -12.31
N ARG A 702 -30.06 -28.13 -12.18
CA ARG A 702 -29.65 -28.69 -10.89
C ARG A 702 -29.19 -27.61 -9.91
N ARG A 703 -28.31 -26.70 -10.35
CA ARG A 703 -27.84 -25.59 -9.50
C ARG A 703 -28.98 -24.65 -9.07
N ALA A 704 -29.92 -24.35 -9.96
CA ALA A 704 -31.08 -23.53 -9.65
C ALA A 704 -32.08 -24.25 -8.72
N ALA A 705 -32.33 -25.54 -8.96
CA ALA A 705 -33.25 -26.38 -8.20
C ALA A 705 -32.81 -26.57 -6.74
N GLU A 706 -31.51 -26.76 -6.52
CA GLU A 706 -30.88 -26.84 -5.19
C GLU A 706 -31.03 -25.52 -4.40
N GLN A 707 -31.18 -24.39 -5.09
CA GLN A 707 -31.47 -23.09 -4.49
C GLN A 707 -32.97 -22.80 -4.32
N GLY A 708 -33.83 -23.79 -4.58
CA GLY A 708 -35.27 -23.68 -4.41
C GLY A 708 -36.01 -23.06 -5.59
N ASP A 709 -35.41 -23.00 -6.78
CA ASP A 709 -36.12 -22.51 -7.97
C ASP A 709 -37.14 -23.54 -8.49
N VAL A 710 -38.43 -23.21 -8.38
CA VAL A 710 -39.54 -24.14 -8.69
C VAL A 710 -39.57 -24.55 -10.16
N SER A 711 -39.24 -23.63 -11.08
CA SER A 711 -39.25 -23.93 -12.52
C SER A 711 -38.12 -24.90 -12.83
N ALA A 712 -36.92 -24.63 -12.33
CA ALA A 712 -35.78 -25.53 -12.50
C ALA A 712 -35.97 -26.89 -11.81
N GLN A 713 -36.65 -26.96 -10.66
CA GLN A 713 -36.99 -28.23 -10.01
C GLN A 713 -37.92 -29.07 -10.88
N ALA A 714 -38.93 -28.46 -11.50
CA ALA A 714 -39.82 -29.15 -12.42
C ALA A 714 -39.09 -29.59 -13.70
N SER A 715 -38.27 -28.72 -14.30
CA SER A 715 -37.48 -29.06 -15.50
C SER A 715 -36.45 -30.15 -15.21
N LEU A 716 -35.76 -30.10 -14.07
CA LEU A 716 -34.82 -31.15 -13.66
C LEU A 716 -35.52 -32.49 -13.42
N ALA A 717 -36.68 -32.46 -12.74
CA ALA A 717 -37.48 -33.66 -12.54
C ALA A 717 -37.86 -34.28 -13.88
N TRP A 718 -38.29 -33.45 -14.85
CA TRP A 718 -38.64 -33.90 -16.20
C TRP A 718 -37.44 -34.56 -16.88
N HIS A 719 -36.30 -33.87 -16.96
CA HIS A 719 -35.07 -34.37 -17.58
C HIS A 719 -34.60 -35.70 -16.97
N LEU A 720 -34.62 -35.84 -15.64
CA LEU A 720 -34.27 -37.08 -14.94
C LEU A 720 -35.26 -38.22 -15.21
N SER A 721 -36.54 -37.91 -15.44
CA SER A 721 -37.56 -38.91 -15.73
C SER A 721 -37.46 -39.46 -17.15
N VAL A 722 -37.04 -38.63 -18.12
CA VAL A 722 -36.93 -39.02 -19.54
C VAL A 722 -35.51 -39.41 -19.97
N GLY A 723 -34.48 -39.01 -19.21
CA GLY A 723 -33.07 -39.27 -19.52
C GLY A 723 -32.46 -38.26 -20.50
N PHE A 724 -32.93 -37.00 -20.51
CA PHE A 724 -32.24 -35.93 -21.24
C PHE A 724 -31.05 -35.46 -20.42
N GLY A 725 -29.86 -35.36 -21.04
CA GLY A 725 -28.62 -34.94 -20.37
C GLY A 725 -27.99 -36.00 -19.45
N GLY A 726 -28.40 -37.27 -19.56
CA GLY A 726 -27.89 -38.34 -18.71
C GLY A 726 -28.72 -39.62 -18.70
N ARG A 727 -28.50 -40.47 -17.69
CA ARG A 727 -29.33 -41.65 -17.45
C ARG A 727 -30.59 -41.25 -16.67
N THR A 728 -31.67 -42.00 -16.85
CA THR A 728 -32.86 -41.82 -16.05
C THR A 728 -32.59 -42.10 -14.56
N ASP A 729 -33.17 -41.28 -13.69
CA ASP A 729 -33.21 -41.50 -12.24
C ASP A 729 -34.61 -41.16 -11.73
N GLU A 730 -35.47 -42.17 -11.68
CA GLU A 730 -36.88 -41.99 -11.32
C GLU A 730 -37.06 -41.59 -9.85
N TYR A 731 -36.18 -42.04 -8.96
CA TYR A 731 -36.23 -41.69 -7.54
C TYR A 731 -35.91 -40.21 -7.34
N GLU A 732 -34.84 -39.75 -7.99
CA GLU A 732 -34.46 -38.34 -7.92
C GLU A 732 -35.50 -37.46 -8.63
N ALA A 733 -35.98 -37.87 -9.81
CA ALA A 733 -37.04 -37.18 -10.53
C ALA A 733 -38.30 -36.98 -9.66
N PHE A 734 -38.76 -38.04 -8.98
CA PHE A 734 -39.91 -37.98 -8.09
C PHE A 734 -39.67 -37.02 -6.91
N SER A 735 -38.49 -37.06 -6.30
CA SER A 735 -38.10 -36.18 -5.20
C SER A 735 -38.16 -34.70 -5.62
N TRP A 736 -37.61 -34.35 -6.79
CA TRP A 736 -37.67 -32.99 -7.32
C TRP A 736 -39.08 -32.56 -7.71
N ALA A 737 -39.86 -33.46 -8.32
CA ALA A 737 -41.28 -33.20 -8.63
C ALA A 737 -42.08 -32.88 -7.36
N LEU A 738 -41.92 -33.66 -6.28
CA LEU A 738 -42.61 -33.38 -5.01
C LEU A 738 -42.22 -32.02 -4.40
N ARG A 739 -40.96 -31.60 -4.56
CA ARG A 739 -40.50 -30.28 -4.06
C ARG A 739 -41.12 -29.12 -4.84
N ALA A 740 -41.25 -29.25 -6.15
CA ALA A 740 -41.89 -28.23 -7.00
C ALA A 740 -43.42 -28.27 -6.93
N ALA A 741 -44.01 -29.41 -6.54
CA ALA A 741 -45.45 -29.65 -6.59
C ALA A 741 -46.32 -28.62 -5.85
N PRO A 742 -45.92 -27.95 -4.75
CA PRO A 742 -46.76 -26.91 -4.14
C PRO A 742 -47.10 -25.78 -5.13
N GLU A 743 -46.13 -25.34 -5.94
CA GLU A 743 -46.23 -24.14 -6.79
C GLU A 743 -46.32 -24.44 -8.29
N SER A 744 -45.97 -25.66 -8.74
CA SER A 744 -46.03 -26.05 -10.16
C SER A 744 -47.16 -27.05 -10.44
N ALA A 745 -48.04 -26.73 -11.41
CA ALA A 745 -49.08 -27.64 -11.87
C ALA A 745 -48.50 -28.88 -12.55
N GLU A 746 -47.41 -28.71 -13.30
CA GLU A 746 -46.75 -29.80 -14.01
C GLU A 746 -46.01 -30.74 -13.04
N ALA A 747 -45.39 -30.20 -12.00
CA ALA A 747 -44.77 -31.03 -10.97
C ALA A 747 -45.79 -31.86 -10.17
N LYS A 748 -47.00 -31.32 -9.92
CA LYS A 748 -48.13 -32.09 -9.34
C LYS A 748 -48.51 -33.27 -10.24
N ARG A 749 -48.60 -33.02 -11.56
CA ARG A 749 -48.90 -34.06 -12.55
C ARG A 749 -47.82 -35.13 -12.55
N MET A 750 -46.55 -34.75 -12.60
CA MET A 750 -45.41 -35.67 -12.56
C MET A 750 -45.42 -36.55 -11.29
N ALA A 751 -45.73 -35.99 -10.13
CA ALA A 751 -45.89 -36.77 -8.90
C ALA A 751 -47.03 -37.80 -9.02
N GLY A 752 -48.17 -37.41 -9.61
CA GLY A 752 -49.29 -38.31 -9.86
C GLY A 752 -48.93 -39.46 -10.80
N ILE A 753 -48.24 -39.17 -11.90
CA ILE A 753 -47.73 -40.17 -12.86
C ILE A 753 -46.72 -41.12 -12.19
N ALA A 754 -45.84 -40.60 -11.33
CA ALA A 754 -44.89 -41.43 -10.59
C ALA A 754 -45.61 -42.44 -9.69
N TYR A 755 -46.64 -42.03 -8.95
CA TYR A 755 -47.47 -42.94 -8.15
C TYR A 755 -48.28 -43.94 -8.99
N LEU A 756 -48.77 -43.51 -10.17
CA LEU A 756 -49.58 -44.35 -11.06
C LEU A 756 -48.80 -45.58 -11.55
N TYR A 757 -47.55 -45.36 -11.95
CA TYR A 757 -46.68 -46.37 -12.54
C TYR A 757 -45.65 -46.96 -11.56
N GLY A 758 -45.51 -46.39 -10.37
CA GLY A 758 -44.50 -46.80 -9.38
C GLY A 758 -43.08 -46.39 -9.75
N ARG A 759 -42.91 -45.20 -10.36
CA ARG A 759 -41.60 -44.68 -10.80
C ARG A 759 -40.94 -43.87 -9.70
N GLY A 760 -39.84 -44.37 -9.14
CA GLY A 760 -39.15 -43.72 -8.01
C GLY A 760 -39.91 -43.75 -6.67
N VAL A 761 -41.14 -44.29 -6.66
CA VAL A 761 -42.01 -44.44 -5.49
C VAL A 761 -42.83 -45.72 -5.63
N GLY A 762 -43.28 -46.29 -4.51
CA GLY A 762 -44.20 -47.44 -4.55
C GLY A 762 -45.49 -47.07 -5.28
N ARG A 763 -46.00 -47.98 -6.11
CA ARG A 763 -47.25 -47.76 -6.84
C ARG A 763 -48.41 -47.57 -5.87
N ASP A 764 -49.11 -46.44 -5.99
CA ASP A 764 -50.27 -46.08 -5.17
C ASP A 764 -51.30 -45.35 -6.04
N LEU A 765 -52.35 -46.08 -6.42
CA LEU A 765 -53.37 -45.56 -7.34
C LEU A 765 -54.26 -44.48 -6.69
N THR A 766 -54.42 -44.50 -5.37
CA THR A 766 -55.20 -43.49 -4.65
C THR A 766 -54.44 -42.17 -4.61
N ALA A 767 -53.13 -42.24 -4.29
CA ALA A 767 -52.25 -41.09 -4.32
C ALA A 767 -52.11 -40.53 -5.74
N ALA A 768 -51.99 -41.40 -6.76
CA ALA A 768 -51.92 -41.00 -8.16
C ALA A 768 -53.13 -40.15 -8.57
N HIS A 769 -54.34 -40.64 -8.30
CA HIS A 769 -55.58 -39.91 -8.58
C HIS A 769 -55.61 -38.55 -7.86
N ALA A 770 -55.33 -38.53 -6.55
CA ALA A 770 -55.35 -37.31 -5.77
C ALA A 770 -54.34 -36.25 -6.25
N TRP A 771 -53.16 -36.67 -6.71
CA TRP A 771 -52.15 -35.75 -7.27
C TRP A 771 -52.55 -35.24 -8.66
N ILE A 772 -53.14 -36.09 -9.50
CA ILE A 772 -53.64 -35.70 -10.82
C ILE A 772 -54.80 -34.70 -10.68
N GLU A 773 -55.76 -34.93 -9.76
CA GLU A 773 -56.83 -33.95 -9.49
C GLU A 773 -56.31 -32.59 -9.02
N LYS A 774 -55.26 -32.59 -8.18
CA LYS A 774 -54.59 -31.36 -7.76
C LYS A 774 -53.91 -30.66 -8.93
N ALA A 775 -53.32 -31.41 -9.86
CA ALA A 775 -52.71 -30.85 -11.07
C ALA A 775 -53.76 -30.24 -12.02
N VAL A 776 -54.91 -30.89 -12.19
CA VAL A 776 -56.07 -30.37 -12.92
C VAL A 776 -56.58 -29.08 -12.28
N SER A 777 -56.75 -29.08 -10.96
CA SER A 777 -57.19 -27.89 -10.21
C SER A 777 -56.20 -26.73 -10.30
N ALA A 778 -54.91 -27.03 -10.49
CA ALA A 778 -53.85 -26.06 -10.73
C ALA A 778 -53.72 -25.65 -12.23
N GLY A 779 -54.56 -26.18 -13.11
CA GLY A 779 -54.69 -25.76 -14.51
C GLY A 779 -53.89 -26.58 -15.53
N SER A 780 -53.27 -27.71 -15.16
CA SER A 780 -52.53 -28.56 -16.12
C SER A 780 -53.48 -29.28 -17.09
N GLN A 781 -53.34 -29.00 -18.39
CA GLN A 781 -54.15 -29.63 -19.44
C GLN A 781 -53.82 -31.11 -19.65
N TRP A 782 -52.56 -31.51 -19.43
CA TRP A 782 -52.15 -32.90 -19.57
C TRP A 782 -52.69 -33.75 -18.42
N ALA A 783 -52.78 -33.19 -17.21
CA ALA A 783 -53.40 -33.87 -16.07
C ALA A 783 -54.88 -34.17 -16.28
N GLU A 784 -55.61 -33.34 -17.05
CA GLU A 784 -57.02 -33.60 -17.40
C GLU A 784 -57.15 -34.88 -18.25
N SER A 785 -56.17 -35.13 -19.13
CA SER A 785 -56.13 -36.37 -19.93
C SER A 785 -55.73 -37.57 -19.12
N ASP A 786 -54.75 -37.43 -18.22
CA ASP A 786 -54.38 -38.49 -17.30
C ASP A 786 -55.59 -38.89 -16.42
N LEU A 787 -56.37 -37.91 -15.94
CA LEU A 787 -57.59 -38.15 -15.18
C LEU A 787 -58.67 -38.88 -15.98
N ALA A 788 -58.84 -38.52 -17.26
CA ALA A 788 -59.75 -39.22 -18.17
C ALA A 788 -59.39 -40.72 -18.28
N LEU A 789 -58.10 -41.02 -18.43
CA LEU A 789 -57.59 -42.39 -18.50
C LEU A 789 -57.76 -43.15 -17.18
N LEU A 790 -57.67 -42.49 -16.01
CA LEU A 790 -57.96 -43.13 -14.72
C LEU A 790 -59.42 -43.57 -14.62
N TYR A 791 -60.38 -42.73 -15.03
CA TYR A 791 -61.80 -43.09 -15.05
C TYR A 791 -62.12 -44.19 -16.07
N GLU A 792 -61.39 -44.22 -17.18
CA GLU A 792 -61.55 -45.23 -18.22
C GLU A 792 -61.05 -46.61 -17.78
N THR A 793 -59.87 -46.65 -17.15
CA THR A 793 -59.24 -47.90 -16.68
C THR A 793 -59.76 -48.35 -15.31
N GLY A 794 -60.34 -47.45 -14.52
CA GLY A 794 -60.67 -47.70 -13.11
C GLY A 794 -59.45 -47.72 -12.19
N ALA A 795 -58.33 -47.13 -12.61
CA ALA A 795 -57.12 -47.06 -11.80
C ALA A 795 -57.27 -46.03 -10.68
N GLY A 796 -57.45 -46.49 -9.44
CA GLY A 796 -57.58 -45.61 -8.26
C GLY A 796 -58.96 -44.97 -8.09
N VAL A 797 -59.87 -45.19 -9.03
CA VAL A 797 -61.25 -44.70 -9.02
C VAL A 797 -62.22 -45.77 -9.54
N ARG A 798 -63.51 -45.64 -9.20
CA ARG A 798 -64.54 -46.46 -9.83
C ARG A 798 -64.60 -46.11 -11.32
N ARG A 799 -64.47 -47.12 -12.17
CA ARG A 799 -64.61 -46.98 -13.63
C ARG A 799 -65.92 -46.28 -13.98
N ASP A 800 -65.83 -45.26 -14.83
CA ASP A 800 -66.94 -44.42 -15.25
C ASP A 800 -66.70 -43.87 -16.66
N GLU A 801 -67.29 -44.51 -17.66
CA GLU A 801 -67.01 -44.21 -19.06
C GLU A 801 -67.59 -42.87 -19.53
N ALA A 802 -68.70 -42.43 -18.92
CA ALA A 802 -69.29 -41.12 -19.21
C ALA A 802 -68.40 -39.99 -18.67
N THR A 803 -67.89 -40.15 -17.45
CA THR A 803 -66.97 -39.20 -16.83
C THR A 803 -65.63 -39.14 -17.57
N ALA A 804 -65.08 -40.29 -17.98
CA ALA A 804 -63.88 -40.35 -18.81
C ALA A 804 -64.05 -39.58 -20.14
N LEU A 805 -65.22 -39.74 -20.79
CA LEU A 805 -65.51 -39.06 -22.05
C LEU A 805 -65.63 -37.54 -21.89
N ASP A 806 -66.24 -37.07 -20.80
CA ASP A 806 -66.32 -35.64 -20.49
C ASP A 806 -64.93 -35.02 -20.29
N TRP A 807 -64.07 -35.68 -19.50
CA TRP A 807 -62.69 -35.24 -19.30
C TRP A 807 -61.87 -35.24 -20.60
N HIS A 808 -62.02 -36.27 -21.44
CA HIS A 808 -61.36 -36.28 -22.75
C HIS A 808 -61.78 -35.09 -23.62
N ARG A 809 -63.09 -34.76 -23.69
CA ARG A 809 -63.55 -33.59 -24.45
C ARG A 809 -62.99 -32.28 -23.90
N ARG A 810 -62.94 -32.16 -22.58
CA ARG A 810 -62.43 -30.96 -21.91
C ARG A 810 -60.94 -30.75 -22.18
N ALA A 811 -60.16 -31.81 -22.07
CA ALA A 811 -58.73 -31.78 -22.32
C ALA A 811 -58.41 -31.57 -23.82
N ALA A 812 -59.17 -32.20 -24.73
CA ALA A 812 -59.03 -32.01 -26.17
C ALA A 812 -59.35 -30.56 -26.58
N GLY A 813 -60.39 -29.94 -26.00
CA GLY A 813 -60.71 -28.52 -26.21
C GLY A 813 -59.62 -27.54 -25.73
N ARG A 814 -58.63 -28.02 -24.96
CA ARG A 814 -57.44 -27.29 -24.54
C ARG A 814 -56.16 -27.73 -25.28
N GLY A 815 -56.28 -28.57 -26.32
CA GLY A 815 -55.17 -29.03 -27.15
C GLY A 815 -54.42 -30.25 -26.63
N SER A 816 -55.04 -31.08 -25.79
CA SER A 816 -54.40 -32.32 -25.35
C SER A 816 -54.47 -33.43 -26.40
N GLU A 817 -53.32 -33.78 -26.94
CA GLU A 817 -53.17 -34.79 -28.00
C GLU A 817 -53.64 -36.19 -27.59
N VAL A 818 -53.39 -36.61 -26.36
CA VAL A 818 -53.86 -37.92 -25.84
C VAL A 818 -55.37 -38.03 -25.94
N SER A 819 -56.06 -36.96 -25.54
CA SER A 819 -57.52 -36.94 -25.53
C SER A 819 -58.10 -36.75 -26.93
N GLU A 820 -57.45 -35.97 -27.79
CA GLU A 820 -57.82 -35.88 -29.20
C GLU A 820 -57.71 -37.25 -29.90
N ILE A 821 -56.61 -37.99 -29.68
CA ILE A 821 -56.41 -39.35 -30.22
C ILE A 821 -57.45 -40.31 -29.67
N ALA A 822 -57.72 -40.27 -28.35
CA ALA A 822 -58.73 -41.12 -27.72
C ALA A 822 -60.13 -40.88 -28.33
N LEU A 823 -60.52 -39.63 -28.52
CA LEU A 823 -61.80 -39.28 -29.14
C LEU A 823 -61.84 -39.69 -30.62
N ALA A 824 -60.75 -39.48 -31.35
CA ALA A 824 -60.63 -39.86 -32.76
C ALA A 824 -60.80 -41.38 -32.95
N LEU A 825 -60.06 -42.19 -32.17
CA LEU A 825 -60.14 -43.65 -32.23
C LEU A 825 -61.49 -44.19 -31.75
N ARG A 826 -62.13 -43.55 -30.75
CA ARG A 826 -63.52 -43.87 -30.37
C ARG A 826 -64.49 -43.61 -31.51
N GLY A 827 -64.32 -42.50 -32.23
CA GLY A 827 -65.10 -42.18 -33.43
C GLY A 827 -64.97 -43.25 -34.51
N VAL A 828 -63.74 -43.75 -34.76
CA VAL A 828 -63.47 -44.86 -35.68
C VAL A 828 -64.19 -46.14 -35.22
N ALA A 829 -64.02 -46.54 -33.96
CA ALA A 829 -64.66 -47.75 -33.42
C ALA A 829 -66.19 -47.71 -33.47
N ALA A 830 -66.79 -46.52 -33.35
CA ALA A 830 -68.23 -46.30 -33.42
C ALA A 830 -68.76 -46.07 -34.86
N GLY A 831 -67.89 -45.93 -35.86
CA GLY A 831 -68.27 -45.59 -37.23
C GLY A 831 -68.76 -44.14 -37.41
N GLU A 832 -68.35 -43.23 -36.51
CA GLU A 832 -68.80 -41.83 -36.45
C GLU A 832 -67.74 -40.81 -36.88
N GLU A 833 -66.72 -41.25 -37.64
CA GLU A 833 -65.56 -40.43 -38.02
C GLU A 833 -65.92 -39.13 -38.74
N SER A 834 -67.00 -39.11 -39.51
CA SER A 834 -67.49 -37.93 -40.25
C SER A 834 -68.02 -36.81 -39.35
N ARG A 835 -68.21 -37.08 -38.06
CA ARG A 835 -68.70 -36.12 -37.04
C ARG A 835 -67.58 -35.59 -36.14
N LEU A 836 -66.34 -36.01 -36.33
CA LEU A 836 -65.20 -35.55 -35.53
C LEU A 836 -64.81 -34.11 -35.91
N PRO A 837 -64.47 -33.24 -34.94
CA PRO A 837 -63.87 -31.94 -35.23
C PRO A 837 -62.49 -32.08 -35.89
N SER A 838 -61.99 -30.99 -36.47
CA SER A 838 -60.73 -31.00 -37.25
C SER A 838 -59.51 -31.42 -36.45
N ASP A 839 -59.48 -31.09 -35.15
CA ASP A 839 -58.34 -31.33 -34.28
C ASP A 839 -58.24 -32.81 -33.86
N GLU A 840 -59.35 -33.52 -33.74
CA GLU A 840 -59.38 -34.98 -33.55
C GLU A 840 -59.19 -35.71 -34.88
N ALA A 841 -59.81 -35.23 -35.95
CA ALA A 841 -59.71 -35.85 -37.28
C ALA A 841 -58.27 -35.86 -37.83
N ARG A 842 -57.41 -34.90 -37.42
CA ARG A 842 -56.00 -34.85 -37.82
C ARG A 842 -55.18 -36.06 -37.38
N TRP A 843 -55.64 -36.77 -36.35
CA TRP A 843 -55.00 -37.99 -35.84
C TRP A 843 -55.42 -39.24 -36.59
N LEU A 844 -56.32 -39.16 -37.57
CA LEU A 844 -56.77 -40.32 -38.33
C LEU A 844 -56.09 -40.42 -39.69
N VAL A 845 -55.93 -41.66 -40.15
CA VAL A 845 -55.74 -41.95 -41.56
C VAL A 845 -57.14 -41.95 -42.22
N PRO A 846 -57.40 -41.04 -43.18
CA PRO A 846 -58.73 -40.92 -43.78
C PRO A 846 -59.23 -42.24 -44.38
N ALA A 847 -60.55 -42.44 -44.43
CA ALA A 847 -61.14 -43.61 -45.07
C ALA A 847 -60.97 -43.60 -46.60
N ASP A 848 -61.00 -42.41 -47.22
CA ASP A 848 -60.83 -42.25 -48.66
C ASP A 848 -59.34 -42.36 -49.07
N ALA A 849 -58.99 -43.40 -49.82
CA ALA A 849 -57.65 -43.66 -50.31
C ALA A 849 -57.06 -42.52 -51.17
N THR A 850 -57.90 -41.67 -51.77
CA THR A 850 -57.48 -40.54 -52.62
C THR A 850 -57.16 -39.26 -51.84
N SER A 851 -57.62 -39.16 -50.59
CA SER A 851 -57.35 -38.01 -49.74
C SER A 851 -55.89 -37.99 -49.26
N THR A 852 -55.24 -36.83 -49.35
CA THR A 852 -53.89 -36.64 -48.84
C THR A 852 -53.90 -36.60 -47.31
N LEU A 853 -53.02 -37.38 -46.67
CA LEU A 853 -52.66 -37.17 -45.26
C LEU A 853 -52.20 -35.71 -45.13
N TRP A 854 -52.99 -34.89 -44.42
CA TRP A 854 -52.89 -33.44 -44.35
C TRP A 854 -51.45 -32.91 -44.28
N SER A 855 -51.18 -31.82 -45.00
CA SER A 855 -49.92 -31.05 -44.94
C SER A 855 -50.21 -29.66 -44.37
N GLY A 856 -49.88 -29.42 -43.10
CA GLY A 856 -50.16 -28.12 -42.50
C GLY A 856 -49.88 -28.03 -41.01
N ALA A 857 -48.62 -28.23 -40.61
CA ALA A 857 -48.10 -27.68 -39.35
C ALA A 857 -46.58 -27.57 -39.50
N THR A 858 -46.11 -26.43 -39.96
CA THR A 858 -44.68 -26.07 -39.98
C THR A 858 -44.28 -25.36 -38.69
N ASP A 859 -44.80 -25.80 -37.55
CA ASP A 859 -44.22 -25.41 -36.27
C ASP A 859 -43.32 -26.54 -35.81
N ARG A 860 -42.01 -26.29 -35.86
CA ARG A 860 -41.01 -27.17 -35.27
C ARG A 860 -41.06 -26.96 -33.75
N SER A 861 -42.13 -27.42 -33.11
CA SER A 861 -42.24 -27.43 -31.64
C SER A 861 -41.70 -28.74 -31.06
N TRP A 862 -41.31 -28.68 -29.79
CA TRP A 862 -40.78 -29.77 -28.95
C TRP A 862 -41.68 -31.01 -28.83
N ASP A 863 -42.93 -30.92 -29.29
CA ASP A 863 -43.95 -31.97 -29.10
C ASP A 863 -43.57 -33.28 -29.81
N GLY A 864 -42.82 -33.23 -30.91
CA GLY A 864 -42.38 -34.43 -31.63
C GLY A 864 -41.34 -35.27 -30.87
N LEU A 865 -40.44 -34.63 -30.11
CA LEU A 865 -39.36 -35.30 -29.37
C LEU A 865 -39.84 -35.77 -27.99
N SER A 866 -40.72 -35.01 -27.33
CA SER A 866 -41.31 -35.38 -26.03
C SER A 866 -42.22 -36.62 -26.16
N CYS A 867 -43.01 -36.75 -27.22
CA CYS A 867 -43.82 -37.94 -27.46
C CYS A 867 -42.96 -39.20 -27.68
N LEU A 868 -41.76 -39.08 -28.28
CA LEU A 868 -40.91 -40.23 -28.59
C LEU A 868 -40.37 -40.93 -27.35
N SER A 869 -39.94 -40.19 -26.32
CA SER A 869 -39.44 -40.77 -25.08
C SER A 869 -40.55 -41.52 -24.32
N VAL A 870 -41.74 -40.93 -24.23
CA VAL A 870 -42.90 -41.55 -23.57
C VAL A 870 -43.44 -42.74 -24.39
N ALA A 871 -43.39 -42.68 -25.73
CA ALA A 871 -43.77 -43.80 -26.60
C ALA A 871 -42.83 -45.01 -26.42
N LEU A 872 -41.52 -44.77 -26.28
CA LEU A 872 -40.52 -45.81 -25.99
C LEU A 872 -40.78 -46.49 -24.64
N LEU A 873 -41.29 -45.74 -23.66
CA LEU A 873 -41.68 -46.24 -22.34
C LEU A 873 -43.00 -47.04 -22.34
N GLY A 874 -43.63 -47.23 -23.50
CA GLY A 874 -44.76 -48.16 -23.64
C GLY A 874 -46.15 -47.52 -23.68
N ASP A 875 -46.26 -46.19 -23.62
CA ASP A 875 -47.56 -45.51 -23.68
C ASP A 875 -48.21 -45.65 -25.07
N PRO A 876 -49.40 -46.28 -25.19
CA PRO A 876 -49.98 -46.60 -26.48
C PRO A 876 -50.49 -45.37 -27.24
N PHE A 877 -50.91 -44.31 -26.55
CA PHE A 877 -51.35 -43.07 -27.20
C PHE A 877 -50.17 -42.29 -27.77
N MET A 878 -49.05 -42.22 -27.05
CA MET A 878 -47.82 -41.61 -27.54
C MET A 878 -47.20 -42.41 -28.68
N GLN A 879 -47.23 -43.75 -28.63
CA GLN A 879 -46.84 -44.59 -29.76
C GLN A 879 -47.66 -44.28 -31.01
N TYR A 880 -48.97 -44.11 -30.85
CA TYR A 880 -49.85 -43.72 -31.94
C TYR A 880 -49.52 -42.32 -32.46
N ALA A 881 -49.33 -41.36 -31.56
CA ALA A 881 -48.98 -39.97 -31.90
C ALA A 881 -47.67 -39.90 -32.70
N VAL A 882 -46.62 -40.58 -32.24
CA VAL A 882 -45.33 -40.69 -32.94
C VAL A 882 -45.51 -41.30 -34.32
N GLY A 883 -46.29 -42.37 -34.44
CA GLY A 883 -46.63 -42.98 -35.72
C GLY A 883 -47.26 -41.99 -36.69
N MET A 884 -48.27 -41.26 -36.24
CA MET A 884 -48.93 -40.23 -37.04
C MET A 884 -47.97 -39.11 -37.46
N ARG A 885 -47.12 -38.61 -36.55
CA ARG A 885 -46.14 -37.56 -36.84
C ARG A 885 -45.13 -37.98 -37.90
N PHE A 886 -44.62 -39.21 -37.88
CA PHE A 886 -43.74 -39.74 -38.93
C PHE A 886 -44.47 -39.88 -40.28
N LEU A 887 -45.77 -40.20 -40.27
CA LEU A 887 -46.58 -40.27 -41.48
C LEU A 887 -46.79 -38.90 -42.15
N VAL A 888 -47.01 -37.85 -41.36
CA VAL A 888 -47.31 -36.49 -41.85
C VAL A 888 -46.08 -35.58 -41.97
N GLY A 889 -44.98 -35.90 -41.29
CA GLY A 889 -43.78 -35.05 -41.22
C GLY A 889 -43.91 -33.85 -40.26
N ASN A 890 -44.70 -33.99 -39.19
CA ASN A 890 -44.95 -32.93 -38.21
C ASN A 890 -43.94 -33.03 -37.06
N GLY A 891 -42.98 -32.10 -37.01
CA GLY A 891 -41.93 -32.07 -35.99
C GLY A 891 -40.83 -33.14 -36.14
N VAL A 892 -40.99 -34.11 -37.04
CA VAL A 892 -40.02 -35.18 -37.35
C VAL A 892 -39.89 -35.40 -38.87
N PRO A 893 -38.75 -35.89 -39.38
CA PRO A 893 -38.62 -36.25 -40.79
C PRO A 893 -39.69 -37.26 -41.19
N ARG A 894 -40.35 -37.02 -42.32
CA ARG A 894 -41.41 -37.90 -42.81
C ARG A 894 -40.83 -39.27 -43.18
N ASP A 895 -41.33 -40.32 -42.55
CA ASP A 895 -40.96 -41.72 -42.82
C ASP A 895 -42.19 -42.62 -42.65
N ARG A 896 -42.79 -43.04 -43.76
CA ARG A 896 -44.06 -43.77 -43.74
C ARG A 896 -43.92 -45.19 -43.19
N ALA A 897 -42.79 -45.84 -43.42
CA ALA A 897 -42.53 -47.18 -42.92
C ALA A 897 -42.31 -47.17 -41.40
N LEU A 898 -41.56 -46.18 -40.90
CA LEU A 898 -41.36 -45.99 -39.47
C LEU A 898 -42.66 -45.59 -38.77
N GLY A 899 -43.44 -44.68 -39.37
CA GLY A 899 -44.75 -44.31 -38.86
C GLY A 899 -45.69 -45.50 -38.74
N ALA A 900 -45.79 -46.34 -39.78
CA ALA A 900 -46.58 -47.56 -39.77
C ALA A 900 -46.14 -48.56 -38.68
N ALA A 901 -44.83 -48.72 -38.47
CA ALA A 901 -44.29 -49.58 -37.44
C ALA A 901 -44.68 -49.12 -36.02
N TRP A 902 -44.70 -47.80 -35.78
CA TRP A 902 -45.16 -47.23 -34.50
C TRP A 902 -46.66 -47.37 -34.29
N ILE A 903 -47.49 -47.19 -35.33
CA ILE A 903 -48.95 -47.46 -35.25
C ILE A 903 -49.21 -48.94 -34.92
N ALA A 904 -48.45 -49.86 -35.51
CA ALA A 904 -48.58 -51.29 -35.21
C ALA A 904 -48.15 -51.65 -33.80
N ARG A 905 -47.13 -50.97 -33.28
CA ARG A 905 -46.73 -51.08 -31.87
C ARG A 905 -47.83 -50.53 -30.95
N ALA A 906 -48.38 -49.36 -31.27
CA ALA A 906 -49.47 -48.75 -30.52
C ALA A 906 -50.69 -49.68 -30.40
N ARG A 907 -51.09 -50.33 -31.50
CA ARG A 907 -52.16 -51.33 -31.50
C ARG A 907 -51.89 -52.43 -30.48
N LYS A 908 -50.71 -53.04 -30.52
CA LYS A 908 -50.34 -54.11 -29.58
C LYS A 908 -50.38 -53.63 -28.13
N SER A 909 -49.92 -52.40 -27.87
CA SER A 909 -49.98 -51.81 -26.53
C SER A 909 -51.41 -51.48 -26.08
N PHE A 910 -52.30 -51.04 -26.98
CA PHE A 910 -53.73 -50.90 -26.68
C PHE A 910 -54.39 -52.25 -26.39
N ASP A 911 -54.10 -53.28 -27.18
CA ASP A 911 -54.67 -54.63 -27.01
C ASP A 911 -54.22 -55.30 -25.70
N ALA A 912 -53.05 -54.90 -25.16
CA ALA A 912 -52.52 -55.41 -23.90
C ALA A 912 -53.29 -54.90 -22.66
N VAL A 913 -54.05 -53.80 -22.78
CA VAL A 913 -54.87 -53.24 -21.70
C VAL A 913 -56.34 -53.57 -22.00
N PRO A 914 -57.01 -54.43 -21.21
CA PRO A 914 -58.37 -54.91 -21.51
C PRO A 914 -59.39 -53.80 -21.78
N GLU A 915 -59.27 -52.67 -21.09
CA GLU A 915 -60.12 -51.49 -21.17
C GLU A 915 -59.86 -50.65 -22.45
N PHE A 916 -58.69 -50.80 -23.07
CA PHE A 916 -58.27 -50.10 -24.27
C PHE A 916 -58.45 -50.90 -25.56
N ARG A 917 -58.98 -52.12 -25.50
CA ARG A 917 -59.21 -52.95 -26.71
C ARG A 917 -60.06 -52.28 -27.79
N LYS A 918 -60.91 -51.31 -27.45
CA LYS A 918 -61.64 -50.49 -28.43
C LYS A 918 -60.72 -49.59 -29.25
N TYR A 919 -59.67 -49.05 -28.64
CA TYR A 919 -58.62 -48.31 -29.33
C TYR A 919 -57.77 -49.23 -30.20
N GLY A 920 -57.49 -50.45 -29.74
CA GLY A 920 -56.82 -51.48 -30.54
C GLY A 920 -57.61 -51.86 -31.79
N ALA A 921 -58.92 -52.08 -31.65
CA ALA A 921 -59.83 -52.35 -32.77
C ALA A 921 -59.90 -51.18 -33.77
N ALA A 922 -59.99 -49.94 -33.28
CA ALA A 922 -59.91 -48.75 -34.13
C ALA A 922 -58.57 -48.65 -34.85
N THR A 923 -57.46 -48.92 -34.14
CA THR A 923 -56.11 -48.88 -34.70
C THR A 923 -55.93 -49.94 -35.79
N ALA A 924 -56.54 -51.12 -35.67
CA ALA A 924 -56.54 -52.15 -36.70
C ALA A 924 -57.15 -51.66 -38.03
N ILE A 925 -58.25 -50.88 -37.96
CA ILE A 925 -58.87 -50.25 -39.14
C ILE A 925 -57.92 -49.23 -39.77
N ILE A 926 -57.21 -48.46 -38.93
CA ILE A 926 -56.21 -47.48 -39.38
C ILE A 926 -55.00 -48.17 -40.05
N GLU A 927 -54.52 -49.28 -39.49
CA GLU A 927 -53.45 -50.08 -40.10
C GLU A 927 -53.86 -50.62 -41.48
N GLU A 928 -55.08 -51.11 -41.64
CA GLU A 928 -55.57 -51.60 -42.93
C GLU A 928 -55.60 -50.48 -43.98
N ARG A 929 -56.14 -49.30 -43.61
CA ARG A 929 -56.14 -48.09 -44.44
C ARG A 929 -54.73 -47.63 -44.80
N LEU A 930 -53.76 -47.81 -43.90
CA LEU A 930 -52.37 -47.46 -44.13
C LEU A 930 -51.69 -48.48 -45.06
N ALA A 931 -51.94 -49.78 -44.87
CA ALA A 931 -51.42 -50.85 -45.72
C ALA A 931 -51.89 -50.72 -47.18
N GLN A 932 -53.08 -50.16 -47.44
CA GLN A 932 -53.54 -49.84 -48.78
C GLN A 932 -52.74 -48.70 -49.45
N ARG A 933 -52.04 -47.87 -48.66
CA ARG A 933 -51.30 -46.67 -49.12
C ARG A 933 -49.78 -46.84 -49.13
N LEU A 934 -49.24 -47.92 -48.54
CA LEU A 934 -47.81 -48.21 -48.50
C LEU A 934 -47.40 -49.09 -49.69
N GLY A 935 -46.24 -48.79 -50.28
CA GLY A 935 -45.59 -49.67 -51.25
C GLY A 935 -45.06 -50.96 -50.60
N ASP A 936 -44.79 -52.00 -51.40
CA ASP A 936 -44.35 -53.30 -50.88
C ASP A 936 -43.02 -53.23 -50.12
N ASP A 937 -42.11 -52.34 -50.52
CA ASP A 937 -40.85 -52.10 -49.81
C ASP A 937 -41.07 -51.35 -48.49
N GLU A 938 -42.02 -50.40 -48.43
CA GLU A 938 -42.37 -49.71 -47.19
C GLU A 938 -43.06 -50.65 -46.19
N LYS A 939 -43.93 -51.56 -46.67
CA LYS A 939 -44.55 -52.60 -45.84
C LYS A 939 -43.51 -53.54 -45.25
N ARG A 940 -42.55 -53.98 -46.06
CA ARG A 940 -41.43 -54.84 -45.60
C ARG A 940 -40.60 -54.13 -44.54
N ARG A 941 -40.19 -52.88 -44.83
CA ARG A 941 -39.42 -52.06 -43.89
C ARG A 941 -40.18 -51.76 -42.60
N ALA A 942 -41.49 -51.52 -42.66
CA ALA A 942 -42.33 -51.34 -41.48
C ALA A 942 -42.40 -52.62 -40.62
N GLY A 943 -42.50 -53.79 -41.26
CA GLY A 943 -42.42 -55.09 -40.58
C GLY A 943 -41.09 -55.31 -39.87
N ASP A 944 -39.97 -55.03 -40.55
CA ASP A 944 -38.62 -55.16 -39.99
C ASP A 944 -38.37 -54.19 -38.83
N ILE A 945 -38.79 -52.93 -38.99
CA ILE A 945 -38.71 -51.91 -37.93
C ILE A 945 -39.61 -52.31 -36.75
N GLY A 946 -40.83 -52.77 -37.02
CA GLY A 946 -41.79 -53.20 -36.00
C GLY A 946 -41.28 -54.38 -35.17
N ALA A 947 -40.62 -55.35 -35.80
CA ALA A 947 -39.98 -56.46 -35.10
C ALA A 947 -38.88 -55.99 -34.14
N ASN A 948 -38.07 -55.00 -34.55
CA ASN A 948 -36.99 -54.44 -33.73
C ASN A 948 -37.50 -53.47 -32.63
N LEU A 949 -38.55 -52.69 -32.90
CA LEU A 949 -39.20 -51.84 -31.90
C LEU A 949 -39.88 -52.67 -30.79
N VAL A 950 -40.33 -53.88 -31.10
CA VAL A 950 -40.88 -54.81 -30.11
C VAL A 950 -39.77 -55.50 -29.29
N ALA A 951 -38.57 -55.70 -29.87
CA ALA A 951 -37.43 -56.30 -29.19
C ALA A 951 -36.69 -55.36 -28.20
N THR A 952 -37.04 -54.07 -28.17
CA THR A 952 -36.33 -53.02 -27.39
C THR A 952 -36.97 -52.68 -26.04
N VAL A 953 -37.92 -53.48 -25.54
CA VAL A 953 -38.51 -53.31 -24.20
C VAL A 953 -38.30 -54.59 -23.38
N ARG A 954 -37.64 -54.45 -22.22
CA ARG A 954 -37.66 -55.41 -21.12
C ARG A 954 -38.63 -54.93 -20.06
#